data_AF-A0A429BSP2-F1
#
_entry.id   AF-A0A429BSP2-F1
#
_cell.length_a   1.000
_cell.length_b   1.000
_cell.length_c   1.000
_cell.angle_alpha   90.00
_cell.angle_beta   90.00
_cell.angle_gamma   90.00
#
_symmetry.space_group_name_H-M   'P 1'
#
loop_
_entity.id
_entity.type
_entity.pdbx_description
1 polymer ?
#
loop_
_entity_poly.entity_id
_entity_poly.type
_entity_poly.pdbx_seq_one_letter_code
_entity_poly.pdbx_strand_id
1 'polypeptide(L)'
;MRRHRFGRLAAGFAALYLAVVIVLAVVGLVTGDLVPLWRVVADPDGITADEIRAWPWLPALLVPIAAVQAWAYREVLRGRLRGEPARHGREVRLLRVALYAMVVYVLTWRLPIPYLWWMSLVADVIELVVIWLFFRVLWGSTRRWPQVLMLVTGVLSVMHDVVTTISYQTGDYLFAGQDWTWALDALWSVWLVSLLVAQARDPRWSGATVRAGVIAVFFSLLSSGSVSIVAFGGSDAVAWKLMMPSLLGAVSVFSLVWWARSAHDLGTLQPSAPRTKPVRARAKWWPLPAVAIVLPLVPAAVNLAQGVPFWLGPKNVLGDAVREYTGSEATAYWFALDLLVGVGAPAVLILVAGRRRTRTLLRATTLSLFLLGGAGAVSTFTSGHSTFFGELWLYPESLYVERGAVVPYDGTELLSPGISPLWYALALTASGLILLFLYAAPPDHRVRHHVLLAGLASAVALCLLPAADMAHGPATDCDMPESWEIDTGEAEPRELTAEQKFVCSLRGDHHAQSLHVFPDTTPDQVVLAYGRHLCGVHTRNDPRELARLKVDRASLTDPLAGICPSATTIVQAAKAEQDQEIAAMQADSQAMCDATPRHRPRTKPARAIRMKEPQWTDYGVLQTYEEEGEEETEPDMDPGNGLVSSARGILSVMTHPDFDLCVTLETYTRRPPVETKGWDKVVEVGYFSPGGQIVLYDSLSGTELPNLALNGSKGHYRIRVHYAWFPWKGEAQSGQRLLIMAYPGKGDREIVHRNRKST
;
A
#
# COMPACT_ATOMS: atom_id res chain seq x y z
N MET A 1 -17.26 -21.97 43.39
CA MET A 1 -16.63 -22.31 42.08
C MET A 1 -17.12 -23.68 41.64
N ARG A 2 -17.82 -23.78 40.50
CA ARG A 2 -18.27 -25.10 39.99
C ARG A 2 -17.04 -25.92 39.57
N ARG A 3 -16.90 -27.15 40.08
CA ARG A 3 -15.73 -28.00 39.81
C ARG A 3 -15.87 -28.62 38.41
N HIS A 4 -15.05 -28.21 37.45
CA HIS A 4 -14.92 -28.90 36.16
C HIS A 4 -14.13 -30.21 36.32
N ARG A 5 -14.38 -31.22 35.49
CA ARG A 5 -13.74 -32.55 35.63
C ARG A 5 -12.22 -32.46 35.54
N PHE A 6 -11.72 -31.73 34.55
CA PHE A 6 -10.28 -31.56 34.25
C PHE A 6 -9.77 -30.15 34.53
N GLY A 7 -10.52 -29.35 35.30
CA GLY A 7 -10.19 -27.92 35.49
C GLY A 7 -8.81 -27.65 36.08
N ARG A 8 -8.27 -28.55 36.92
CA ARG A 8 -6.91 -28.41 37.47
C ARG A 8 -5.83 -28.70 36.43
N LEU A 9 -5.99 -29.77 35.65
CA LEU A 9 -5.06 -30.11 34.56
C LEU A 9 -5.06 -29.01 33.50
N ALA A 10 -6.23 -28.55 33.09
CA ALA A 10 -6.39 -27.46 32.14
C ALA A 10 -5.74 -26.15 32.62
N ALA A 11 -5.88 -25.81 33.91
CA ALA A 11 -5.21 -24.66 34.49
C ALA A 11 -3.68 -24.82 34.53
N GLY A 12 -3.19 -26.04 34.82
CA GLY A 12 -1.76 -26.36 34.77
C GLY A 12 -1.17 -26.20 33.37
N PHE A 13 -1.82 -26.74 32.34
CA PHE A 13 -1.40 -26.57 30.95
C PHE A 13 -1.37 -25.11 30.51
N ALA A 14 -2.42 -24.34 30.83
CA ALA A 14 -2.46 -22.92 30.50
C ALA A 14 -1.37 -22.11 31.22
N ALA A 15 -1.10 -22.42 32.48
CA ALA A 15 -0.02 -21.79 33.24
C ALA A 15 1.36 -22.15 32.68
N LEU A 16 1.56 -23.41 32.27
CA LEU A 16 2.80 -23.86 31.64
C LEU A 16 3.03 -23.15 30.30
N TYR A 17 2.01 -23.08 29.43
CA TYR A 17 2.08 -22.36 28.17
C TYR A 17 2.46 -20.88 28.38
N LEU A 18 1.77 -20.19 29.29
CA LEU A 18 2.07 -18.79 29.60
C LEU A 18 3.48 -18.61 30.17
N ALA A 19 3.94 -19.52 31.03
CA ALA A 19 5.29 -19.48 31.56
C ALA A 19 6.35 -19.65 30.46
N VAL A 20 6.14 -20.57 29.51
CA VAL A 20 7.03 -20.75 28.35
C VAL A 20 7.09 -19.46 27.52
N VAL A 21 5.94 -18.84 27.22
CA VAL A 21 5.91 -17.58 26.46
C VAL A 21 6.64 -16.46 27.20
N ILE A 22 6.44 -16.32 28.52
CA ILE A 22 7.14 -15.30 29.33
C ILE A 22 8.66 -15.54 29.28
N VAL A 23 9.11 -16.79 29.42
CA VAL A 23 10.54 -17.13 29.34
C VAL A 23 11.09 -16.79 27.95
N LEU A 24 10.39 -17.15 26.87
CA LEU A 24 10.82 -16.82 25.51
C LEU A 24 10.84 -15.31 25.26
N ALA A 25 9.90 -14.56 25.82
CA ALA A 25 9.90 -13.10 25.74
C ALA A 25 11.08 -12.47 26.47
N VAL A 26 11.41 -12.96 27.66
CA VAL A 26 12.61 -12.51 28.40
C VAL A 26 13.88 -12.87 27.65
N VAL A 27 14.00 -14.10 27.15
CA VAL A 27 15.16 -14.55 26.35
C VAL A 27 15.31 -13.66 25.12
N GLY A 28 14.24 -13.46 24.35
CA GLY A 28 14.30 -12.65 23.14
C GLY A 28 14.58 -11.17 23.38
N LEU A 29 14.13 -10.60 24.51
CA LEU A 29 14.52 -9.26 24.94
C LEU A 29 16.01 -9.16 25.31
N VAL A 30 16.59 -10.22 25.87
CA VAL A 30 18.01 -10.26 26.27
C VAL A 30 18.93 -10.55 25.08
N THR A 31 18.52 -11.44 24.17
CA THR A 31 19.34 -11.86 23.01
C THR A 31 19.11 -10.99 21.77
N GLY A 32 18.03 -10.21 21.72
CA GLY A 32 17.57 -9.53 20.52
C GLY A 32 16.90 -10.46 19.50
N ASP A 33 16.66 -11.73 19.84
CA ASP A 33 16.04 -12.72 18.96
C ASP A 33 14.61 -13.06 19.43
N LEU A 34 13.62 -12.44 18.78
CA LEU A 34 12.20 -12.64 19.07
C LEU A 34 11.56 -13.78 18.26
N VAL A 35 12.31 -14.44 17.36
CA VAL A 35 11.78 -15.50 16.48
C VAL A 35 11.18 -16.67 17.27
N PRO A 36 11.80 -17.18 18.35
CA PRO A 36 11.22 -18.27 19.13
C PRO A 36 9.88 -17.87 19.78
N LEU A 37 9.79 -16.63 20.28
CA LEU A 37 8.55 -16.10 20.86
C LEU A 37 7.45 -16.00 19.80
N TRP A 38 7.78 -15.42 18.64
CA TRP A 38 6.86 -15.26 17.52
C TRP A 38 6.34 -16.62 17.03
N ARG A 39 7.22 -17.63 16.88
CA ARG A 39 6.83 -18.98 16.45
C ARG A 39 5.83 -19.65 17.37
N VAL A 40 5.98 -19.45 18.68
CA VAL A 40 5.06 -20.05 19.66
C VAL A 40 3.71 -19.35 19.70
N VAL A 41 3.67 -18.01 19.53
CA VAL A 41 2.44 -17.23 19.73
C VAL A 41 1.66 -17.01 18.43
N ALA A 42 2.35 -16.70 17.33
CA ALA A 42 1.76 -16.13 16.13
C ALA A 42 1.90 -17.03 14.89
N ASP A 43 3.10 -17.49 14.55
CA ASP A 43 3.38 -18.18 13.28
C ASP A 43 4.38 -19.35 13.42
N PRO A 44 3.90 -20.60 13.54
CA PRO A 44 4.77 -21.75 13.74
C PRO A 44 5.68 -22.06 12.53
N ASP A 45 5.35 -21.60 11.33
CA ASP A 45 6.04 -21.99 10.09
C ASP A 45 7.19 -21.05 9.70
N GLY A 46 7.32 -19.90 10.38
CA GLY A 46 8.58 -19.17 10.52
C GLY A 46 9.07 -18.44 9.27
N ILE A 47 8.16 -18.08 8.36
CA ILE A 47 8.46 -17.47 7.06
C ILE A 47 9.09 -16.07 7.21
N THR A 48 8.95 -15.41 8.36
CA THR A 48 9.34 -13.98 8.57
C THR A 48 10.44 -13.75 9.61
N ALA A 49 11.24 -14.77 9.94
CA ALA A 49 12.17 -14.74 11.07
C ALA A 49 13.19 -13.57 11.04
N ASP A 50 13.66 -13.18 9.86
CA ASP A 50 14.73 -12.17 9.76
C ASP A 50 14.22 -10.72 9.88
N GLU A 51 12.96 -10.46 9.54
CA GLU A 51 12.38 -9.10 9.62
C GLU A 51 11.95 -8.70 11.04
N ILE A 52 11.61 -9.68 11.87
CA ILE A 52 11.08 -9.48 13.23
C ILE A 52 12.13 -8.90 14.19
N ARG A 53 13.42 -9.04 13.86
CA ARG A 53 14.56 -8.63 14.72
C ARG A 53 14.59 -7.13 15.02
N ALA A 54 13.88 -6.30 14.25
CA ALA A 54 13.88 -4.85 14.37
C ALA A 54 12.91 -4.26 15.41
N TRP A 55 12.02 -5.05 16.04
CA TRP A 55 10.86 -4.48 16.76
C TRP A 55 10.88 -4.70 18.29
N PRO A 56 11.49 -3.79 19.07
CA PRO A 56 11.65 -3.95 20.52
C PRO A 56 10.33 -3.94 21.30
N TRP A 57 9.24 -3.42 20.74
CA TRP A 57 7.91 -3.35 21.37
C TRP A 57 7.05 -4.60 21.18
N LEU A 58 7.44 -5.51 20.27
CA LEU A 58 6.66 -6.69 19.92
C LEU A 58 6.32 -7.62 21.11
N PRO A 59 7.20 -7.83 22.11
CA PRO A 59 6.85 -8.63 23.29
C PRO A 59 5.67 -8.06 24.09
N ALA A 60 5.55 -6.73 24.15
CA ALA A 60 4.44 -6.08 24.86
C ALA A 60 3.08 -6.37 24.21
N LEU A 61 3.07 -6.70 22.92
CA LEU A 61 1.89 -7.08 22.15
C LEU A 61 1.61 -8.60 22.22
N LEU A 62 2.64 -9.43 22.08
CA LEU A 62 2.50 -10.89 22.05
C LEU A 62 2.11 -11.49 23.40
N VAL A 63 2.55 -10.92 24.52
CA VAL A 63 2.22 -11.43 25.86
C VAL A 63 0.72 -11.37 26.16
N PRO A 64 0.00 -10.25 25.91
CA PRO A 64 -1.46 -10.22 26.01
C PRO A 64 -2.16 -11.27 25.14
N ILE A 65 -1.68 -11.48 23.91
CA ILE A 65 -2.23 -12.46 22.98
C ILE A 65 -2.04 -13.88 23.52
N ALA A 66 -0.83 -14.20 23.99
CA ALA A 66 -0.56 -15.47 24.63
C ALA A 66 -1.39 -15.70 25.90
N ALA A 67 -1.70 -14.64 26.65
CA ALA A 67 -2.61 -14.75 27.79
C ALA A 67 -4.05 -15.12 27.36
N VAL A 68 -4.52 -14.56 26.24
CA VAL A 68 -5.81 -14.93 25.63
C VAL A 68 -5.79 -16.38 25.13
N GLN A 69 -4.71 -16.81 24.48
CA GLN A 69 -4.53 -18.20 24.04
C GLN A 69 -4.43 -19.18 25.21
N ALA A 70 -3.70 -18.84 26.27
CA ALA A 70 -3.63 -19.62 27.51
C ALA A 70 -5.01 -19.80 28.14
N TRP A 71 -5.80 -18.72 28.20
CA TRP A 71 -7.19 -18.77 28.62
C TRP A 71 -8.02 -19.69 27.72
N ALA A 72 -7.84 -19.61 26.41
CA ALA A 72 -8.53 -20.48 25.46
C ALA A 72 -8.19 -21.96 25.67
N TYR A 73 -6.91 -22.32 25.82
CA TYR A 73 -6.48 -23.69 26.12
C TYR A 73 -7.12 -24.21 27.40
N ARG A 74 -7.16 -23.39 28.46
CA ARG A 74 -7.87 -23.75 29.69
C ARG A 74 -9.35 -24.02 29.45
N GLU A 75 -10.00 -23.20 28.63
CA GLU A 75 -11.42 -23.32 28.31
C GLU A 75 -11.76 -24.54 27.44
N VAL A 76 -10.84 -24.94 26.57
CA VAL A 76 -10.92 -26.15 25.76
C VAL A 76 -10.69 -27.40 26.61
N LEU A 77 -9.66 -27.40 27.47
CA LEU A 77 -9.23 -28.58 28.23
C LEU A 77 -10.01 -28.82 29.53
N ARG A 78 -10.71 -27.82 30.09
CA ARG A 78 -11.39 -27.95 31.40
C ARG A 78 -12.40 -29.10 31.45
N GLY A 79 -12.96 -29.47 30.30
CA GLY A 79 -13.97 -30.51 30.21
C GLY A 79 -15.32 -30.08 30.76
N ARG A 80 -16.24 -31.04 30.80
CA ARG A 80 -17.60 -30.86 31.33
C ARG A 80 -17.61 -30.43 32.80
N LEU A 81 -18.64 -29.68 33.17
CA LEU A 81 -19.03 -29.49 34.57
C LEU A 81 -19.30 -30.84 35.25
N ARG A 82 -18.76 -31.02 36.47
CA ARG A 82 -19.12 -32.17 37.32
C ARG A 82 -20.59 -32.02 37.72
N GLY A 83 -21.40 -33.02 37.39
CA GLY A 83 -22.85 -33.08 37.60
C GLY A 83 -23.40 -34.34 36.93
N GLU A 84 -24.70 -34.62 37.08
CA GLU A 84 -25.32 -35.78 36.43
C GLU A 84 -25.21 -35.67 34.90
N PRO A 85 -24.85 -36.77 34.19
CA PRO A 85 -24.89 -36.78 32.75
C PRO A 85 -26.31 -36.64 32.25
N ALA A 86 -26.53 -35.60 31.46
CA ALA A 86 -27.76 -35.46 30.72
C ALA A 86 -27.93 -36.69 29.81
N ARG A 87 -29.04 -37.42 29.98
CA ARG A 87 -29.45 -38.49 29.07
C ARG A 87 -29.97 -37.84 27.78
N HIS A 88 -29.06 -37.47 26.89
CA HIS A 88 -29.41 -36.94 25.58
C HIS A 88 -29.49 -38.04 24.52
N GLY A 89 -30.27 -37.78 23.45
CA GLY A 89 -30.40 -38.68 22.30
C GLY A 89 -29.09 -38.95 21.56
N ARG A 90 -29.11 -39.93 20.65
CA ARG A 90 -27.94 -40.33 19.83
C ARG A 90 -27.32 -39.15 19.08
N GLU A 91 -28.14 -38.26 18.52
CA GLU A 91 -27.70 -37.10 17.73
C GLU A 91 -26.87 -36.11 18.53
N VAL A 92 -27.27 -35.82 19.77
CA VAL A 92 -26.50 -34.92 20.66
C VAL A 92 -25.14 -35.51 21.02
N ARG A 93 -25.07 -36.83 21.20
CA ARG A 93 -23.79 -37.53 21.44
C ARG A 93 -22.89 -37.46 20.21
N LEU A 94 -23.43 -37.68 19.02
CA LEU A 94 -22.68 -37.55 17.76
C LEU A 94 -22.18 -36.12 17.55
N LEU A 95 -23.03 -35.11 17.74
CA LEU A 95 -22.65 -33.70 17.59
C LEU A 95 -21.51 -33.34 18.53
N ARG A 96 -21.58 -33.82 19.78
CA ARG A 96 -20.52 -33.62 20.76
C ARG A 96 -19.19 -34.26 20.32
N VAL A 97 -19.22 -35.46 19.75
CA VAL A 97 -18.02 -36.13 19.24
C VAL A 97 -17.45 -35.36 18.04
N ALA A 98 -18.29 -34.95 17.10
CA ALA A 98 -17.89 -34.18 15.93
C ALA A 98 -17.24 -32.83 16.32
N LEU A 99 -17.81 -32.11 17.29
CA LEU A 99 -17.22 -30.87 17.81
C LEU A 99 -15.86 -31.09 18.47
N TYR A 100 -15.65 -32.20 19.18
CA TYR A 100 -14.32 -32.52 19.72
C TYR A 100 -13.34 -32.95 18.63
N ALA A 101 -13.80 -33.66 17.61
CA ALA A 101 -12.98 -34.01 16.45
C ALA A 101 -12.49 -32.73 15.74
N MET A 102 -13.37 -31.74 15.56
CA MET A 102 -13.01 -30.44 15.01
C MET A 102 -11.97 -29.72 15.90
N VAL A 103 -12.18 -29.69 17.21
CA VAL A 103 -11.20 -29.12 18.17
C VAL A 103 -9.83 -29.81 18.07
N VAL A 104 -9.80 -31.14 17.97
CA VAL A 104 -8.55 -31.90 17.82
C VAL A 104 -7.87 -31.59 16.49
N TYR A 105 -8.63 -31.54 15.40
CA TYR A 105 -8.14 -31.17 14.07
C TYR A 105 -7.47 -29.79 14.08
N VAL A 106 -8.10 -28.78 14.68
CA VAL A 106 -7.46 -27.45 14.82
C VAL A 106 -6.17 -27.50 15.61
N LEU A 107 -6.15 -28.28 16.68
CA LEU A 107 -4.95 -28.40 17.50
C LEU A 107 -3.82 -29.15 16.77
N THR A 108 -4.13 -30.04 15.82
CA THR A 108 -3.09 -30.71 15.02
C THR A 108 -2.34 -29.76 14.10
N TRP A 109 -2.96 -28.65 13.67
CA TRP A 109 -2.29 -27.59 12.92
C TRP A 109 -1.27 -26.79 13.73
N ARG A 110 -1.32 -26.88 15.06
CA ARG A 110 -0.31 -26.26 15.94
C ARG A 110 0.86 -27.20 16.23
N LEU A 111 0.78 -28.44 15.77
CA LEU A 111 1.87 -29.39 15.87
C LEU A 111 2.78 -29.26 14.65
N PRO A 112 4.08 -29.58 14.76
CA PRO A 112 5.02 -29.56 13.64
C PRO A 112 4.79 -30.78 12.72
N ILE A 113 3.54 -30.99 12.30
CA ILE A 113 3.14 -32.01 11.35
C ILE A 113 3.12 -31.31 9.99
N PRO A 114 3.92 -31.77 9.00
CA PRO A 114 3.90 -31.14 7.68
C PRO A 114 2.49 -31.17 7.12
N TYR A 115 2.06 -30.04 6.57
CA TYR A 115 0.74 -29.92 5.97
C TYR A 115 0.61 -30.94 4.82
N LEU A 116 -0.42 -31.77 4.89
CA LEU A 116 -0.84 -32.62 3.79
C LEU A 116 -2.17 -32.08 3.28
N TRP A 117 -2.24 -31.75 1.99
CA TRP A 117 -3.41 -31.09 1.40
C TRP A 117 -4.74 -31.81 1.66
N TRP A 118 -4.73 -33.14 1.70
CA TRP A 118 -5.93 -33.96 1.95
C TRP A 118 -6.46 -33.81 3.39
N MET A 119 -5.66 -33.30 4.33
CA MET A 119 -6.14 -33.01 5.69
C MET A 119 -7.26 -31.97 5.68
N SER A 120 -7.21 -30.99 4.76
CA SER A 120 -8.30 -30.02 4.57
C SER A 120 -9.61 -30.73 4.23
N LEU A 121 -9.59 -31.69 3.30
CA LEU A 121 -10.78 -32.48 2.95
C LEU A 121 -11.35 -33.27 4.13
N VAL A 122 -10.50 -33.75 5.05
CA VAL A 122 -10.97 -34.42 6.27
C VAL A 122 -11.71 -33.44 7.18
N ALA A 123 -11.22 -32.20 7.30
CA ALA A 123 -11.95 -31.18 8.04
C ALA A 123 -13.26 -30.77 7.39
N ASP A 124 -13.29 -30.62 6.07
CA ASP A 124 -14.51 -30.30 5.32
C ASP A 124 -15.59 -31.35 5.59
N VAL A 125 -15.21 -32.63 5.62
CA VAL A 125 -16.12 -33.73 5.99
C VAL A 125 -16.58 -33.64 7.45
N ILE A 126 -15.68 -33.36 8.39
CA ILE A 126 -16.04 -33.18 9.81
C ILE A 126 -17.00 -32.00 9.97
N GLU A 127 -16.75 -30.91 9.26
CA GLU A 127 -17.53 -29.69 9.29
C GLU A 127 -18.93 -29.90 8.72
N LEU A 128 -19.04 -30.58 7.56
CA LEU A 128 -20.33 -30.97 6.99
C LEU A 128 -21.15 -31.82 7.97
N VAL A 129 -20.49 -32.75 8.67
CA VAL A 129 -21.12 -33.56 9.72
C VAL A 129 -21.57 -32.67 10.90
N VAL A 130 -20.78 -31.69 11.32
CA VAL A 130 -21.14 -30.72 12.37
C VAL A 130 -22.35 -29.89 11.95
N ILE A 131 -22.37 -29.35 10.74
CA ILE A 131 -23.47 -28.56 10.17
C ILE A 131 -24.77 -29.36 10.17
N TRP A 132 -24.71 -30.58 9.61
CA TRP A 132 -25.87 -31.46 9.54
C TRP A 132 -26.38 -31.86 10.93
N LEU A 133 -25.48 -32.20 11.87
CA LEU A 133 -25.85 -32.55 13.24
C LEU A 133 -26.41 -31.36 14.02
N PHE A 134 -25.91 -30.13 13.82
CA PHE A 134 -26.51 -28.94 14.40
C PHE A 134 -27.94 -28.74 13.90
N PHE A 135 -28.16 -28.88 12.59
CA PHE A 135 -29.49 -28.82 12.00
C PHE A 135 -30.45 -29.83 12.63
N ARG A 136 -30.04 -31.10 12.75
CA ARG A 136 -30.83 -32.16 13.40
C ARG A 136 -31.14 -31.84 14.86
N VAL A 137 -30.13 -31.46 15.63
CA VAL A 137 -30.25 -31.18 17.06
C VAL A 137 -31.15 -29.95 17.31
N LEU A 138 -31.09 -28.93 16.45
CA LEU A 138 -31.83 -27.68 16.60
C LEU A 138 -33.22 -27.68 15.95
N TRP A 139 -33.58 -28.73 15.21
CA TRP A 139 -34.84 -28.84 14.43
C TRP A 139 -36.11 -28.47 15.23
N GLY A 140 -36.17 -28.81 16.51
CA GLY A 140 -37.31 -28.50 17.38
C GLY A 140 -37.28 -27.13 18.09
N SER A 141 -36.17 -26.39 18.04
CA SER A 141 -35.93 -25.21 18.88
C SER A 141 -36.19 -23.87 18.18
N THR A 142 -36.19 -23.86 16.84
CA THR A 142 -36.24 -22.64 16.01
C THR A 142 -37.32 -22.74 14.94
N ARG A 143 -37.64 -21.60 14.30
CA ARG A 143 -38.55 -21.57 13.14
C ARG A 143 -37.89 -22.29 11.95
N ARG A 144 -38.69 -22.90 11.07
CA ARG A 144 -38.19 -23.69 9.91
C ARG A 144 -37.25 -22.91 8.99
N TRP A 145 -37.57 -21.65 8.67
CA TRP A 145 -36.79 -20.87 7.70
C TRP A 145 -35.32 -20.62 8.08
N PRO A 146 -34.98 -20.10 9.29
CA PRO A 146 -33.58 -19.93 9.68
C PRO A 146 -32.81 -21.25 9.80
N GLN A 147 -33.49 -22.39 9.99
CA GLN A 147 -32.84 -23.71 9.99
C GLN A 147 -32.45 -24.15 8.59
N VAL A 148 -33.34 -23.92 7.60
CA VAL A 148 -33.04 -24.20 6.19
C VAL A 148 -31.93 -23.27 5.71
N LEU A 149 -32.00 -21.98 6.06
CA LEU A 149 -30.95 -21.02 5.73
C LEU A 149 -29.59 -21.49 6.30
N MET A 150 -29.54 -21.85 7.58
CA MET A 150 -28.35 -22.41 8.21
C MET A 150 -27.86 -23.66 7.47
N LEU A 151 -28.72 -24.63 7.15
CA LEU A 151 -28.26 -25.83 6.45
C LEU A 151 -27.70 -25.50 5.05
N VAL A 152 -28.41 -24.67 4.28
CA VAL A 152 -28.02 -24.33 2.91
C VAL A 152 -26.71 -23.54 2.89
N THR A 153 -26.60 -22.47 3.68
CA THR A 153 -25.37 -21.64 3.67
C THR A 153 -24.17 -22.40 4.23
N GLY A 154 -24.37 -23.27 5.24
CA GLY A 154 -23.28 -24.12 5.75
C GLY A 154 -22.81 -25.14 4.71
N VAL A 155 -23.73 -25.84 4.02
CA VAL A 155 -23.35 -26.82 2.99
C VAL A 155 -22.66 -26.13 1.81
N LEU A 156 -23.14 -24.96 1.38
CA LEU A 156 -22.50 -24.19 0.31
C LEU A 156 -21.09 -23.73 0.70
N SER A 157 -20.87 -23.33 1.95
CA SER A 157 -19.55 -22.99 2.49
C SER A 157 -18.58 -24.17 2.34
N VAL A 158 -18.95 -25.35 2.87
CA VAL A 158 -18.08 -26.54 2.80
C VAL A 158 -17.84 -27.01 1.36
N MET A 159 -18.88 -27.01 0.51
CA MET A 159 -18.73 -27.38 -0.90
C MET A 159 -17.72 -26.49 -1.61
N HIS A 160 -17.70 -25.21 -1.26
CA HIS A 160 -16.72 -24.31 -1.79
C HIS A 160 -15.31 -24.62 -1.28
N ASP A 161 -15.12 -24.81 0.03
CA ASP A 161 -13.80 -25.13 0.60
C ASP A 161 -13.18 -26.39 -0.04
N VAL A 162 -14.01 -27.40 -0.33
CA VAL A 162 -13.61 -28.59 -1.08
C VAL A 162 -13.20 -28.25 -2.50
N VAL A 163 -13.99 -27.45 -3.23
CA VAL A 163 -13.68 -27.04 -4.61
C VAL A 163 -12.38 -26.26 -4.64
N THR A 164 -12.18 -25.30 -3.73
CA THR A 164 -10.97 -24.47 -3.66
C THR A 164 -9.74 -25.29 -3.30
N THR A 165 -9.87 -26.22 -2.35
CA THR A 165 -8.78 -27.16 -2.01
C THR A 165 -8.39 -28.01 -3.23
N ILE A 166 -9.36 -28.52 -3.98
CA ILE A 166 -9.09 -29.33 -5.19
C ILE A 166 -8.47 -28.46 -6.28
N SER A 167 -9.05 -27.31 -6.61
CA SER A 167 -8.57 -26.40 -7.65
C SER A 167 -7.14 -25.94 -7.40
N TYR A 168 -6.81 -25.59 -6.15
CA TYR A 168 -5.45 -25.20 -5.76
C TYR A 168 -4.44 -26.34 -6.01
N GLN A 169 -4.83 -27.59 -5.72
CA GLN A 169 -3.96 -28.75 -5.91
C GLN A 169 -3.87 -29.21 -7.37
N THR A 170 -4.92 -29.01 -8.18
CA THR A 170 -4.91 -29.39 -9.60
C THR A 170 -4.31 -28.33 -10.50
N GLY A 171 -4.00 -27.13 -9.97
CA GLY A 171 -3.56 -25.98 -10.77
C GLY A 171 -4.65 -25.47 -11.72
N ASP A 172 -5.90 -25.90 -11.52
CA ASP A 172 -7.02 -25.56 -12.38
C ASP A 172 -7.71 -24.32 -11.82
N TYR A 173 -7.16 -23.17 -12.21
CA TYR A 173 -7.57 -21.84 -11.77
C TYR A 173 -8.87 -21.37 -12.44
N LEU A 174 -9.76 -22.27 -12.87
CA LEU A 174 -11.06 -21.94 -13.47
C LEU A 174 -11.91 -20.96 -12.63
N PHE A 175 -11.59 -20.80 -11.34
CA PHE A 175 -12.21 -19.83 -10.42
C PHE A 175 -11.24 -18.78 -9.86
N ALA A 176 -9.95 -18.79 -10.21
CA ALA A 176 -8.97 -17.87 -9.62
C ALA A 176 -8.90 -16.50 -10.32
N GLY A 177 -9.49 -16.37 -11.51
CA GLY A 177 -9.62 -15.08 -12.19
C GLY A 177 -10.73 -14.18 -11.62
N GLN A 178 -11.52 -14.66 -10.66
CA GLN A 178 -12.64 -13.92 -10.11
C GLN A 178 -12.65 -14.13 -8.58
N ASP A 179 -12.35 -13.08 -7.82
CA ASP A 179 -12.31 -13.10 -6.35
C ASP A 179 -13.71 -13.38 -5.77
N TRP A 180 -14.16 -14.63 -5.79
CA TRP A 180 -15.40 -15.06 -5.15
C TRP A 180 -15.25 -15.26 -3.64
N THR A 181 -14.06 -15.01 -3.09
CA THR A 181 -13.71 -15.13 -1.67
C THR A 181 -14.78 -14.49 -0.76
N TRP A 182 -15.16 -13.24 -1.05
CA TRP A 182 -16.14 -12.48 -0.25
C TRP A 182 -17.53 -13.11 -0.15
N ALA A 183 -17.98 -13.81 -1.18
CA ALA A 183 -19.30 -14.45 -1.16
C ALA A 183 -19.33 -15.60 -0.14
N LEU A 184 -18.18 -16.15 0.19
CA LEU A 184 -18.02 -17.34 1.01
C LEU A 184 -17.92 -17.01 2.48
N ASP A 185 -17.13 -16.00 2.83
CA ASP A 185 -17.09 -15.46 4.18
C ASP A 185 -18.46 -14.90 4.57
N ALA A 186 -19.22 -14.38 3.59
CA ALA A 186 -20.62 -14.06 3.76
C ALA A 186 -21.49 -15.30 4.02
N LEU A 187 -21.34 -16.39 3.26
CA LEU A 187 -22.09 -17.64 3.49
C LEU A 187 -21.78 -18.26 4.85
N TRP A 188 -20.50 -18.32 5.23
CA TRP A 188 -20.03 -18.78 6.53
C TRP A 188 -20.57 -17.91 7.66
N SER A 189 -20.49 -16.58 7.52
CA SER A 189 -21.02 -15.64 8.51
C SER A 189 -22.54 -15.78 8.68
N VAL A 190 -23.27 -15.91 7.57
CA VAL A 190 -24.73 -16.15 7.61
C VAL A 190 -25.05 -17.47 8.29
N TRP A 191 -24.28 -18.53 8.01
CA TRP A 191 -24.40 -19.81 8.69
C TRP A 191 -24.20 -19.67 10.21
N LEU A 192 -23.06 -19.10 10.62
CA LEU A 192 -22.66 -19.03 12.02
C LEU A 192 -23.59 -18.10 12.82
N VAL A 193 -24.00 -16.95 12.26
CA VAL A 193 -24.99 -16.05 12.88
C VAL A 193 -26.33 -16.76 13.06
N SER A 194 -26.81 -17.47 12.03
CA SER A 194 -28.06 -18.24 12.12
C SER A 194 -27.99 -19.32 13.20
N LEU A 195 -26.86 -20.01 13.28
CA LEU A 195 -26.57 -21.01 14.31
C LEU A 195 -26.54 -20.40 15.71
N LEU A 196 -25.87 -19.26 15.91
CA LEU A 196 -25.79 -18.59 17.21
C LEU A 196 -27.16 -18.07 17.68
N VAL A 197 -27.98 -17.57 16.77
CA VAL A 197 -29.37 -17.19 17.06
C VAL A 197 -30.19 -18.40 17.51
N ALA A 198 -29.95 -19.58 16.91
CA ALA A 198 -30.59 -20.82 17.32
C ALA A 198 -30.08 -21.30 18.70
N GLN A 199 -28.77 -21.33 18.92
CA GLN A 199 -28.16 -21.67 20.20
C GLN A 199 -28.62 -20.74 21.33
N ALA A 200 -28.79 -19.45 21.05
CA ALA A 200 -29.28 -18.47 22.04
C ALA A 200 -30.72 -18.74 22.52
N ARG A 201 -31.52 -19.45 21.72
CA ARG A 201 -32.91 -19.79 22.04
C ARG A 201 -33.03 -21.17 22.68
N ASP A 202 -32.03 -22.01 22.51
CA ASP A 202 -32.04 -23.38 23.02
C ASP A 202 -31.36 -23.46 24.39
N PRO A 203 -32.04 -24.00 25.42
CA PRO A 203 -31.52 -24.03 26.79
C PRO A 203 -30.30 -24.94 26.97
N ARG A 204 -29.94 -25.77 25.98
CA ARG A 204 -28.76 -26.65 26.05
C ARG A 204 -27.46 -25.85 26.05
N TRP A 205 -27.42 -24.69 25.40
CA TRP A 205 -26.21 -23.85 25.31
C TRP A 205 -26.25 -22.69 26.31
N SER A 206 -25.10 -22.43 26.93
CA SER A 206 -24.99 -21.31 27.86
C SER A 206 -24.84 -19.99 27.10
N GLY A 207 -25.29 -18.89 27.70
CA GLY A 207 -25.04 -17.56 27.16
C GLY A 207 -23.54 -17.19 27.11
N ALA A 208 -22.66 -17.91 27.81
CA ALA A 208 -21.21 -17.74 27.67
C ALA A 208 -20.68 -18.39 26.38
N THR A 209 -21.22 -19.54 26.00
CA THR A 209 -20.91 -20.22 24.74
C THR A 209 -21.37 -19.40 23.55
N VAL A 210 -22.62 -18.93 23.56
CA VAL A 210 -23.14 -18.05 22.50
C VAL A 210 -22.31 -16.78 22.35
N ARG A 211 -21.93 -16.13 23.46
CA ARG A 211 -21.05 -14.94 23.42
C ARG A 211 -19.67 -15.24 22.84
N ALA A 212 -19.08 -16.41 23.16
CA ALA A 212 -17.81 -16.81 22.56
C ALA A 212 -17.94 -16.98 21.04
N GLY A 213 -19.04 -17.57 20.56
CA GLY A 213 -19.31 -17.68 19.13
C GLY A 213 -19.59 -16.34 18.45
N VAL A 214 -20.26 -15.40 19.12
CA VAL A 214 -20.44 -14.03 18.57
C VAL A 214 -19.11 -13.31 18.42
N ILE A 215 -18.22 -13.46 19.42
CA ILE A 215 -16.86 -12.90 19.35
C ILE A 215 -16.09 -13.57 18.21
N ALA A 216 -16.24 -14.89 18.02
CA ALA A 216 -15.64 -15.62 16.91
C ALA A 216 -16.08 -15.07 15.54
N VAL A 217 -17.39 -14.89 15.31
CA VAL A 217 -17.92 -14.26 14.08
C VAL A 217 -17.29 -12.89 13.86
N PHE A 218 -17.24 -12.07 14.91
CA PHE A 218 -16.68 -10.72 14.81
C PHE A 218 -15.22 -10.73 14.37
N PHE A 219 -14.40 -11.64 14.92
CA PHE A 219 -13.00 -11.75 14.51
C PHE A 219 -12.83 -12.37 13.12
N SER A 220 -13.68 -13.32 12.72
CA SER A 220 -13.68 -13.85 11.35
C SER A 220 -13.98 -12.76 10.33
N LEU A 221 -14.95 -11.89 10.59
CA LEU A 221 -15.29 -10.74 9.74
C LEU A 221 -14.17 -9.67 9.66
N LEU A 222 -13.25 -9.66 10.63
CA LEU A 222 -12.13 -8.72 10.65
C LEU A 222 -10.86 -9.29 10.00
N SER A 223 -10.87 -10.55 9.57
CA SER A 223 -9.68 -11.23 9.05
C SER A 223 -10.03 -11.92 7.75
N SER A 224 -9.76 -11.26 6.60
CA SER A 224 -9.86 -11.91 5.29
C SER A 224 -8.98 -13.15 5.26
N GLY A 225 -9.54 -14.26 4.80
CA GLY A 225 -8.82 -15.52 4.66
C GLY A 225 -8.87 -16.42 5.90
N SER A 226 -9.56 -16.03 6.97
CA SER A 226 -9.54 -16.75 8.27
C SER A 226 -10.55 -17.88 8.43
N VAL A 227 -11.24 -18.31 7.36
CA VAL A 227 -11.90 -19.63 7.42
C VAL A 227 -10.87 -20.75 7.33
N SER A 228 -9.68 -20.47 6.79
CA SER A 228 -8.50 -21.24 7.15
C SER A 228 -8.19 -20.94 8.63
N ILE A 229 -8.45 -21.93 9.47
CA ILE A 229 -8.24 -21.95 10.92
C ILE A 229 -6.78 -21.55 11.32
N VAL A 230 -5.88 -21.49 10.34
CA VAL A 230 -4.56 -20.88 10.36
C VAL A 230 -4.40 -20.17 8.99
N ALA A 231 -4.35 -18.84 8.97
CA ALA A 231 -4.11 -18.09 7.74
C ALA A 231 -2.62 -18.12 7.39
N PHE A 232 -2.30 -18.63 6.20
CA PHE A 232 -0.97 -18.56 5.59
C PHE A 232 -0.98 -17.48 4.51
N GLY A 233 -0.28 -16.37 4.76
CA GLY A 233 -0.05 -15.33 3.78
C GLY A 233 1.35 -15.46 3.21
N GLY A 234 1.45 -15.92 1.96
CA GLY A 234 2.63 -15.74 1.12
C GLY A 234 2.45 -14.48 0.30
N SER A 235 3.19 -13.43 0.64
CA SER A 235 3.56 -12.36 -0.30
C SER A 235 4.77 -11.60 0.26
N ASP A 236 5.76 -11.38 -0.60
CA ASP A 236 7.08 -10.82 -0.28
C ASP A 236 7.08 -9.30 -0.04
N ALA A 237 6.00 -8.73 0.50
CA ALA A 237 5.85 -7.27 0.62
C ALA A 237 5.51 -6.81 2.05
N VAL A 238 6.56 -6.40 2.76
CA VAL A 238 6.63 -5.58 3.99
C VAL A 238 6.16 -6.23 5.30
N ALA A 239 7.10 -6.41 6.23
CA ALA A 239 7.01 -7.01 7.57
C ALA A 239 5.74 -6.68 8.40
N TRP A 240 5.18 -5.47 8.33
CA TRP A 240 3.99 -5.11 9.12
C TRP A 240 2.67 -5.61 8.54
N LYS A 241 2.60 -5.82 7.22
CA LYS A 241 1.41 -6.36 6.55
C LYS A 241 1.14 -7.81 6.95
N LEU A 242 2.18 -8.56 7.29
CA LEU A 242 2.09 -9.93 7.81
C LEU A 242 1.76 -9.98 9.31
N MET A 243 2.08 -8.92 10.07
CA MET A 243 1.87 -8.90 11.52
C MET A 243 0.36 -8.91 11.87
N MET A 244 -0.46 -8.06 11.24
CA MET A 244 -1.89 -7.94 11.59
C MET A 244 -2.69 -9.24 11.36
N PRO A 245 -2.55 -9.94 10.22
CA PRO A 245 -3.17 -11.26 10.02
C PRO A 245 -2.72 -12.28 11.07
N SER A 246 -1.43 -12.33 11.41
CA SER A 246 -0.94 -13.25 12.46
C SER A 246 -1.49 -12.90 13.84
N LEU A 247 -1.69 -11.62 14.17
CA LEU A 247 -2.28 -11.18 15.43
C LEU A 247 -3.78 -11.47 15.49
N LEU A 248 -4.51 -11.23 14.40
CA LEU A 248 -5.93 -11.56 14.27
C LEU A 248 -6.13 -13.09 14.34
N GLY A 249 -5.30 -13.84 13.64
CA GLY A 249 -5.22 -15.31 13.72
C GLY A 249 -4.87 -15.79 15.13
N ALA A 250 -4.02 -15.07 15.86
CA ALA A 250 -3.70 -15.43 17.24
C ALA A 250 -4.89 -15.22 18.21
N VAL A 251 -5.84 -14.35 17.85
CA VAL A 251 -7.10 -14.11 18.59
C VAL A 251 -8.25 -14.99 18.10
N SER A 252 -8.11 -15.69 16.96
CA SER A 252 -9.11 -16.63 16.41
C SER A 252 -9.45 -17.83 17.32
N VAL A 253 -8.74 -17.97 18.45
CA VAL A 253 -9.00 -18.97 19.50
C VAL A 253 -10.44 -18.97 20.04
N PHE A 254 -11.21 -17.90 19.82
CA PHE A 254 -12.63 -17.86 20.21
C PHE A 254 -13.49 -18.89 19.46
N SER A 255 -13.18 -19.21 18.19
CA SER A 255 -13.87 -20.28 17.44
C SER A 255 -13.64 -21.63 18.09
N LEU A 256 -12.38 -21.94 18.43
CA LEU A 256 -11.99 -23.16 19.14
C LEU A 256 -12.66 -23.27 20.51
N VAL A 257 -12.67 -22.17 21.27
CA VAL A 257 -13.36 -22.09 22.57
C VAL A 257 -14.86 -22.29 22.41
N TRP A 258 -15.47 -21.73 21.36
CA TRP A 258 -16.89 -21.91 21.07
C TRP A 258 -17.23 -23.37 20.75
N TRP A 259 -16.45 -24.06 19.91
CA TRP A 259 -16.63 -25.49 19.63
C TRP A 259 -16.51 -26.34 20.87
N ALA A 260 -15.42 -26.17 21.64
CA ALA A 260 -15.18 -26.94 22.85
C ALA A 260 -16.29 -26.68 23.89
N ARG A 261 -16.70 -25.42 24.09
CA ARG A 261 -17.79 -25.08 25.01
C ARG A 261 -19.14 -25.60 24.54
N SER A 262 -19.43 -25.57 23.25
CA SER A 262 -20.64 -26.19 22.70
C SER A 262 -20.66 -27.69 23.00
N ALA A 263 -19.53 -28.38 22.84
CA ALA A 263 -19.41 -29.80 23.20
C ALA A 263 -19.54 -30.05 24.72
N HIS A 264 -19.04 -29.15 25.56
CA HIS A 264 -19.19 -29.21 27.01
C HIS A 264 -20.64 -29.03 27.45
N ASP A 265 -21.31 -28.02 26.91
CA ASP A 265 -22.68 -27.66 27.24
C ASP A 265 -23.66 -28.78 26.87
N LEU A 266 -23.50 -29.40 25.69
CA LEU A 266 -24.27 -30.58 25.27
C LEU A 266 -24.10 -31.79 26.19
N GLY A 267 -23.03 -31.86 26.98
CA GLY A 267 -22.81 -32.93 27.94
C GLY A 267 -23.52 -32.73 29.28
N THR A 268 -23.98 -31.52 29.58
CA THR A 268 -24.40 -31.12 30.93
C THR A 268 -25.88 -30.75 30.96
N LEU A 269 -26.62 -31.17 32.00
CA LEU A 269 -27.93 -30.56 32.26
C LEU A 269 -27.69 -29.12 32.70
N GLN A 270 -28.03 -28.15 31.86
CA GLN A 270 -28.06 -26.77 32.31
C GLN A 270 -29.31 -26.57 33.17
N PRO A 271 -29.17 -26.05 34.40
CA PRO A 271 -30.33 -25.50 35.09
C PRO A 271 -30.90 -24.43 34.18
N SER A 272 -32.18 -24.54 33.82
CA SER A 272 -32.88 -23.48 33.09
C SER A 272 -32.58 -22.16 33.79
N ALA A 273 -31.75 -21.32 33.17
CA ALA A 273 -31.48 -20.02 33.74
C ALA A 273 -32.84 -19.33 33.85
N PRO A 274 -33.24 -18.85 35.05
CA PRO A 274 -34.51 -18.16 35.18
C PRO A 274 -34.52 -17.06 34.13
N ARG A 275 -35.48 -17.14 33.21
CA ARG A 275 -35.59 -16.23 32.07
C ARG A 275 -35.92 -14.86 32.66
N THR A 276 -34.88 -14.09 33.01
CA THR A 276 -35.03 -12.76 33.58
C THR A 276 -35.80 -11.96 32.55
N LYS A 277 -37.07 -11.64 32.86
CA LYS A 277 -37.89 -10.78 32.01
C LYS A 277 -37.07 -9.52 31.75
N PRO A 278 -36.92 -9.08 30.48
CA PRO A 278 -36.12 -7.91 30.17
C PRO A 278 -36.67 -6.74 30.97
N VAL A 279 -35.85 -6.23 31.89
CA VAL A 279 -36.20 -5.04 32.68
C VAL A 279 -36.26 -3.87 31.70
N ARG A 280 -37.48 -3.42 31.40
CA ARG A 280 -37.70 -2.24 30.56
C ARG A 280 -37.32 -1.02 31.38
N ALA A 281 -36.45 -0.17 30.83
CA ALA A 281 -36.16 1.11 31.43
C ALA A 281 -37.44 1.97 31.43
N ARG A 282 -37.64 2.75 32.50
CA ARG A 282 -38.80 3.66 32.62
C ARG A 282 -38.73 4.68 31.49
N ALA A 283 -39.88 4.95 30.85
CA ALA A 283 -39.98 5.99 29.84
C ALA A 283 -39.63 7.34 30.49
N LYS A 284 -38.59 8.02 30.02
CA LYS A 284 -38.41 9.46 30.29
C LYS A 284 -39.15 10.26 29.22
N TRP A 285 -39.70 11.40 29.62
CA TRP A 285 -40.45 12.31 28.75
C TRP A 285 -39.55 12.95 27.68
N TRP A 286 -40.16 13.30 26.54
CA TRP A 286 -39.57 14.08 25.44
C TRP A 286 -39.05 15.44 25.95
N PRO A 287 -37.97 16.04 25.38
CA PRO A 287 -37.50 15.92 23.98
C PRO A 287 -36.17 15.19 23.75
N LEU A 288 -35.42 14.84 24.79
CA LEU A 288 -34.04 14.34 24.67
C LEU A 288 -33.84 13.07 23.80
N PRO A 289 -34.75 12.07 23.78
CA PRO A 289 -34.62 10.95 22.85
C PRO A 289 -34.72 11.35 21.38
N ALA A 290 -35.51 12.40 21.06
CA ALA A 290 -35.62 12.91 19.69
C ALA A 290 -34.33 13.60 19.27
N VAL A 291 -33.70 14.37 20.17
CA VAL A 291 -32.38 15.00 19.91
C VAL A 291 -31.32 13.95 19.59
N ALA A 292 -31.26 12.85 20.36
CA ALA A 292 -30.32 11.75 20.08
C ALA A 292 -30.54 11.10 18.70
N ILE A 293 -31.78 11.06 18.21
CA ILE A 293 -32.10 10.52 16.88
C ILE A 293 -31.73 11.51 15.78
N VAL A 294 -31.97 12.80 15.99
CA VAL A 294 -31.74 13.85 14.98
C VAL A 294 -30.25 14.11 14.76
N LEU A 295 -29.42 14.06 15.81
CA LEU A 295 -27.99 14.39 15.73
C LEU A 295 -27.23 13.65 14.60
N PRO A 296 -27.30 12.31 14.45
CA PRO A 296 -26.61 11.61 13.36
C PRO A 296 -27.22 11.85 11.98
N LEU A 297 -28.47 12.32 11.90
CA LEU A 297 -29.14 12.63 10.63
C LEU A 297 -28.67 13.95 10.01
N VAL A 298 -28.17 14.89 10.82
CA VAL A 298 -27.70 16.19 10.32
C VAL A 298 -26.50 16.05 9.37
N PRO A 299 -25.36 15.45 9.77
CA PRO A 299 -24.22 15.28 8.86
C PRO A 299 -24.58 14.37 7.68
N ALA A 300 -25.38 13.31 7.91
CA ALA A 300 -25.89 12.44 6.86
C ALA A 300 -26.71 13.18 5.79
N ALA A 301 -27.61 14.08 6.21
CA ALA A 301 -28.44 14.86 5.29
C ALA A 301 -27.61 15.85 4.46
N VAL A 302 -26.59 16.46 5.05
CA VAL A 302 -25.69 17.37 4.31
C VAL A 302 -24.87 16.60 3.28
N ASN A 303 -24.28 15.48 3.68
CA ASN A 303 -23.52 14.59 2.80
C ASN A 303 -24.37 14.07 1.63
N LEU A 304 -25.59 13.60 1.92
CA LEU A 304 -26.55 13.19 0.89
C LEU A 304 -26.96 14.33 -0.04
N ALA A 305 -27.14 15.55 0.47
CA ALA A 305 -27.44 16.72 -0.35
C ALA A 305 -26.28 17.11 -1.28
N GLN A 306 -25.04 16.78 -0.89
CA GLN A 306 -23.83 16.94 -1.70
C GLN A 306 -23.55 15.74 -2.61
N GLY A 307 -24.41 14.71 -2.62
CA GLY A 307 -24.23 13.51 -3.44
C GLY A 307 -23.20 12.51 -2.88
N VAL A 308 -22.74 12.69 -1.64
CA VAL A 308 -21.72 11.85 -1.00
C VAL A 308 -22.41 10.98 0.06
N PRO A 309 -22.81 9.72 -0.21
CA PRO A 309 -23.56 8.92 0.76
C PRO A 309 -22.69 8.26 1.86
N PHE A 310 -21.41 8.65 1.97
CA PHE A 310 -20.40 8.00 2.80
C PHE A 310 -20.10 8.79 4.08
N TRP A 311 -19.56 8.11 5.08
CA TRP A 311 -19.19 8.69 6.37
C TRP A 311 -17.73 9.14 6.39
N LEU A 312 -16.80 8.27 6.02
CA LEU A 312 -15.35 8.50 5.97
C LEU A 312 -14.86 8.64 4.52
N GLY A 313 -15.52 7.98 3.56
CA GLY A 313 -15.12 7.99 2.16
C GLY A 313 -13.87 7.11 1.89
N PRO A 314 -13.34 7.13 0.66
CA PRO A 314 -12.31 6.19 0.22
C PRO A 314 -10.90 6.53 0.74
N LYS A 315 -10.62 7.80 1.04
CA LYS A 315 -9.29 8.30 1.45
C LYS A 315 -9.14 8.33 2.96
N ASN A 316 -9.14 7.18 3.60
CA ASN A 316 -8.93 7.17 5.04
C ASN A 316 -8.11 5.98 5.51
N VAL A 317 -7.21 6.21 6.47
CA VAL A 317 -6.29 5.17 6.97
C VAL A 317 -7.01 3.95 7.54
N LEU A 318 -8.22 4.10 8.06
CA LEU A 318 -9.02 2.95 8.47
C LEU A 318 -9.52 2.16 7.25
N GLY A 319 -9.96 2.82 6.19
CA GLY A 319 -10.34 2.24 4.91
C GLY A 319 -9.16 1.61 4.19
N ASP A 320 -8.00 2.26 4.19
CA ASP A 320 -6.74 1.69 3.67
C ASP A 320 -6.31 0.50 4.50
N ALA A 321 -6.33 0.61 5.83
CA ALA A 321 -6.03 -0.52 6.70
C ALA A 321 -7.00 -1.69 6.49
N VAL A 322 -8.29 -1.43 6.35
CA VAL A 322 -9.25 -2.48 6.05
C VAL A 322 -8.95 -3.07 4.66
N ARG A 323 -8.75 -2.24 3.64
CA ARG A 323 -8.51 -2.68 2.28
C ARG A 323 -7.23 -3.50 2.14
N GLU A 324 -6.19 -3.06 2.82
CA GLU A 324 -4.86 -3.63 2.74
C GLU A 324 -4.69 -4.84 3.68
N TYR A 325 -5.30 -4.85 4.87
CA TYR A 325 -5.13 -5.93 5.87
C TYR A 325 -6.26 -6.94 5.93
N THR A 326 -7.45 -6.56 5.49
CA THR A 326 -8.66 -7.37 5.71
C THR A 326 -9.35 -7.79 4.41
N GLY A 327 -8.64 -7.66 3.28
CA GLY A 327 -9.04 -8.20 1.98
C GLY A 327 -10.29 -7.53 1.39
N SER A 328 -10.67 -7.95 0.18
CA SER A 328 -11.80 -7.39 -0.56
C SER A 328 -13.13 -7.46 0.19
N GLU A 329 -13.28 -8.42 1.11
CA GLU A 329 -14.52 -8.73 1.80
C GLU A 329 -14.80 -7.80 2.98
N ALA A 330 -13.82 -7.60 3.86
CA ALA A 330 -13.96 -6.61 4.91
C ALA A 330 -13.91 -5.20 4.32
N THR A 331 -13.31 -5.01 3.14
CA THR A 331 -13.52 -3.79 2.34
C THR A 331 -14.99 -3.64 1.96
N ALA A 332 -15.70 -4.70 1.57
CA ALA A 332 -17.13 -4.65 1.28
C ALA A 332 -17.99 -4.39 2.54
N TYR A 333 -17.66 -5.02 3.66
CA TYR A 333 -18.34 -4.75 4.93
C TYR A 333 -18.06 -3.34 5.44
N TRP A 334 -16.85 -2.85 5.27
CA TRP A 334 -16.46 -1.49 5.59
C TRP A 334 -17.15 -0.49 4.68
N PHE A 335 -17.19 -0.74 3.38
CA PHE A 335 -17.97 0.05 2.43
C PHE A 335 -19.44 0.09 2.84
N ALA A 336 -20.04 -1.05 3.16
CA ALA A 336 -21.41 -1.13 3.62
C ALA A 336 -21.61 -0.39 4.95
N LEU A 337 -20.66 -0.48 5.88
CA LEU A 337 -20.69 0.24 7.14
C LEU A 337 -20.58 1.76 6.92
N ASP A 338 -19.62 2.18 6.11
CA ASP A 338 -19.34 3.56 5.73
C ASP A 338 -20.56 4.20 5.07
N LEU A 339 -21.17 3.47 4.12
CA LEU A 339 -22.43 3.83 3.49
C LEU A 339 -23.57 3.90 4.51
N LEU A 340 -23.77 2.86 5.33
CA LEU A 340 -24.86 2.82 6.32
C LEU A 340 -24.76 3.97 7.34
N VAL A 341 -23.55 4.29 7.80
CA VAL A 341 -23.32 5.42 8.70
C VAL A 341 -23.54 6.74 7.96
N GLY A 342 -23.03 6.87 6.73
CA GLY A 342 -23.19 8.05 5.88
C GLY A 342 -24.65 8.37 5.54
N VAL A 343 -25.50 7.36 5.36
CA VAL A 343 -26.96 7.55 5.14
C VAL A 343 -27.78 7.66 6.43
N GLY A 344 -27.13 7.65 7.61
CA GLY A 344 -27.79 7.90 8.89
C GLY A 344 -28.42 6.68 9.58
N ALA A 345 -28.04 5.44 9.25
CA ALA A 345 -28.50 4.22 9.94
C ALA A 345 -28.36 4.24 11.49
N PRO A 346 -27.34 4.91 12.09
CA PRO A 346 -27.27 5.07 13.53
C PRO A 346 -28.52 5.68 14.17
N ALA A 347 -29.23 6.57 13.48
CA ALA A 347 -30.48 7.16 13.96
C ALA A 347 -31.61 6.12 14.11
N VAL A 348 -31.71 5.17 13.17
CA VAL A 348 -32.66 4.05 13.23
C VAL A 348 -32.33 3.14 14.41
N LEU A 349 -31.04 2.88 14.64
CA LEU A 349 -30.57 2.05 15.73
C LEU A 349 -30.91 2.69 17.10
N ILE A 350 -30.75 4.01 17.23
CA ILE A 350 -31.18 4.80 18.39
C ILE A 350 -32.70 4.74 18.59
N LEU A 351 -33.48 4.89 17.52
CA LEU A 351 -34.94 4.80 17.57
C LEU A 351 -35.42 3.43 18.06
N VAL A 352 -34.84 2.34 17.53
CA VAL A 352 -35.16 0.97 17.94
C VAL A 352 -34.78 0.74 19.41
N ALA A 353 -33.63 1.26 19.86
CA ALA A 353 -33.20 1.21 21.26
C ALA A 353 -34.15 1.97 22.19
N GLY A 354 -34.51 3.20 21.82
CA GLY A 354 -35.44 4.06 22.56
C GLY A 354 -36.89 3.54 22.59
N ARG A 355 -37.31 2.79 21.55
CA ARG A 355 -38.64 2.16 21.49
C ARG A 355 -38.71 0.86 22.29
N ARG A 356 -37.71 -0.01 22.18
CA ARG A 356 -37.69 -1.30 22.89
C ARG A 356 -37.28 -1.16 24.36
N ARG A 357 -36.46 -0.17 24.70
CA ARG A 357 -36.04 0.21 26.07
C ARG A 357 -35.46 -0.95 26.89
N THR A 358 -34.89 -1.95 26.23
CA THR A 358 -34.21 -3.04 26.92
C THR A 358 -32.80 -2.58 27.27
N ARG A 359 -32.36 -2.78 28.52
CA ARG A 359 -31.03 -2.36 28.99
C ARG A 359 -29.91 -2.87 28.09
N THR A 360 -30.02 -4.09 27.59
CA THR A 360 -29.03 -4.70 26.70
C THR A 360 -28.91 -3.95 25.38
N LEU A 361 -30.06 -3.63 24.76
CA LEU A 361 -30.09 -2.94 23.48
C LEU A 361 -29.56 -1.51 23.62
N LEU A 362 -29.98 -0.79 24.68
CA LEU A 362 -29.50 0.56 24.96
C LEU A 362 -27.98 0.59 25.17
N ARG A 363 -27.43 -0.35 25.94
CA ARG A 363 -25.96 -0.45 26.14
C ARG A 363 -25.23 -0.79 24.85
N ALA A 364 -25.75 -1.73 24.06
CA ALA A 364 -25.16 -2.10 22.79
C ALA A 364 -25.14 -0.89 21.84
N THR A 365 -26.27 -0.19 21.71
CA THR A 365 -26.37 1.04 20.91
C THR A 365 -25.40 2.11 21.36
N THR A 366 -25.35 2.43 22.66
CA THR A 366 -24.42 3.43 23.19
C THR A 366 -22.97 3.06 22.90
N LEU A 367 -22.59 1.79 23.08
CA LEU A 367 -21.24 1.32 22.76
C LEU A 367 -20.93 1.46 21.26
N SER A 368 -21.85 1.02 20.39
CA SER A 368 -21.69 1.14 18.94
C SER A 368 -21.49 2.59 18.50
N LEU A 369 -22.26 3.53 19.06
CA LEU A 369 -22.11 4.96 18.74
C LEU A 369 -20.75 5.52 19.16
N PHE A 370 -20.23 5.12 20.33
CA PHE A 370 -18.90 5.54 20.76
C PHE A 370 -17.79 4.93 19.91
N LEU A 371 -17.92 3.65 19.53
CA LEU A 371 -16.95 2.99 18.67
C LEU A 371 -16.90 3.63 17.28
N LEU A 372 -18.06 3.90 16.68
CA LEU A 372 -18.14 4.61 15.40
C LEU A 372 -17.58 6.02 15.55
N GLY A 373 -17.99 6.78 16.57
CA GLY A 373 -17.45 8.13 16.76
C GLY A 373 -15.94 8.17 16.99
N GLY A 374 -15.40 7.21 17.73
CA GLY A 374 -13.96 7.05 17.92
C GLY A 374 -13.23 6.71 16.62
N ALA A 375 -13.75 5.78 15.82
CA ALA A 375 -13.17 5.43 14.53
C ALA A 375 -13.17 6.63 13.57
N GLY A 376 -14.25 7.42 13.52
CA GLY A 376 -14.30 8.63 12.70
C GLY A 376 -13.28 9.68 13.10
N ALA A 377 -13.07 9.87 14.42
CA ALA A 377 -12.06 10.79 14.91
C ALA A 377 -10.63 10.31 14.60
N VAL A 378 -10.31 9.04 14.89
CA VAL A 378 -9.00 8.45 14.59
C VAL A 378 -8.69 8.61 13.10
N SER A 379 -9.65 8.24 12.26
CA SER A 379 -9.55 8.33 10.80
C SER A 379 -9.10 9.71 10.32
N THR A 380 -9.68 10.79 10.84
CA THR A 380 -9.33 12.16 10.45
C THR A 380 -7.95 12.59 10.95
N PHE A 381 -7.50 12.10 12.11
CA PHE A 381 -6.15 12.43 12.61
C PHE A 381 -5.05 11.61 11.94
N THR A 382 -5.39 10.44 11.39
CA THR A 382 -4.43 9.53 10.79
C THR A 382 -4.34 9.65 9.28
N SER A 383 -5.25 10.37 8.61
CA SER A 383 -5.22 10.58 7.16
C SER A 383 -3.97 11.35 6.73
N GLY A 384 -2.86 10.64 6.49
CA GLY A 384 -1.78 11.11 5.63
C GLY A 384 -2.22 11.00 4.16
N HIS A 385 -1.59 11.77 3.28
CA HIS A 385 -1.79 11.66 1.83
C HIS A 385 -1.25 10.30 1.37
N SER A 386 -2.10 9.27 1.40
CA SER A 386 -1.78 8.03 0.70
C SER A 386 -1.93 8.29 -0.80
N THR A 387 -0.82 8.24 -1.53
CA THR A 387 -0.82 8.25 -3.00
C THR A 387 -1.62 7.04 -3.47
N PHE A 388 -2.70 7.33 -4.18
CA PHE A 388 -3.76 6.39 -4.50
C PHE A 388 -3.37 5.55 -5.72
N PHE A 389 -2.77 4.37 -5.52
CA PHE A 389 -2.44 3.45 -6.62
C PHE A 389 -3.34 2.21 -6.57
N GLY A 390 -4.29 2.11 -7.51
CA GLY A 390 -5.10 0.91 -7.77
C GLY A 390 -6.60 1.17 -7.95
N GLU A 391 -7.21 0.52 -8.94
CA GLU A 391 -8.65 0.57 -9.28
C GLU A 391 -9.57 0.52 -8.03
N LEU A 392 -10.48 1.49 -7.90
CA LEU A 392 -11.53 1.53 -6.86
C LEU A 392 -12.62 0.50 -7.15
N TRP A 393 -12.31 -0.78 -7.13
CA TRP A 393 -13.30 -1.84 -7.44
C TRP A 393 -14.58 -1.78 -6.57
N LEU A 394 -14.54 -1.17 -5.37
CA LEU A 394 -15.70 -1.06 -4.48
C LEU A 394 -16.37 0.30 -4.41
N TYR A 395 -15.66 1.39 -4.70
CA TYR A 395 -16.23 2.74 -4.66
C TYR A 395 -16.44 3.18 -6.11
N PRO A 396 -17.69 3.23 -6.61
CA PRO A 396 -17.93 3.59 -8.00
C PRO A 396 -17.29 4.95 -8.29
N GLU A 397 -16.30 4.99 -9.19
CA GLU A 397 -15.59 6.22 -9.56
C GLU A 397 -16.57 7.30 -10.03
N SER A 398 -17.69 6.89 -10.64
CA SER A 398 -18.81 7.76 -11.02
C SER A 398 -19.44 8.59 -9.88
N LEU A 399 -19.18 8.23 -8.61
CA LEU A 399 -19.65 8.98 -7.44
C LEU A 399 -18.67 10.08 -7.00
N TYR A 400 -17.42 10.03 -7.46
CA TYR A 400 -16.36 10.93 -7.02
C TYR A 400 -15.66 11.68 -8.16
N VAL A 401 -15.95 11.29 -9.40
CA VAL A 401 -15.46 11.90 -10.63
C VAL A 401 -16.63 12.60 -11.31
N GLU A 402 -16.43 13.86 -11.70
CA GLU A 402 -17.45 14.59 -12.46
C GLU A 402 -17.70 13.88 -13.79
N ARG A 403 -18.98 13.65 -14.14
CA ARG A 403 -19.35 12.88 -15.34
C ARG A 403 -18.82 13.57 -16.60
N GLY A 404 -17.73 13.05 -17.16
CA GLY A 404 -17.05 13.61 -18.34
C GLY A 404 -15.61 14.10 -18.08
N ALA A 405 -15.17 14.14 -16.82
CA ALA A 405 -13.75 14.32 -16.50
C ALA A 405 -12.99 13.03 -16.82
N VAL A 406 -12.02 13.11 -17.73
CA VAL A 406 -11.02 12.07 -17.91
C VAL A 406 -10.14 12.15 -16.68
N VAL A 407 -10.11 11.09 -15.86
CA VAL A 407 -9.20 11.00 -14.71
C VAL A 407 -7.85 10.60 -15.28
N PRO A 408 -6.86 11.50 -15.39
CA PRO A 408 -5.49 11.05 -15.60
C PRO A 408 -5.11 10.13 -14.42
N TYR A 409 -4.35 9.08 -14.71
CA TYR A 409 -3.97 8.04 -13.75
C TYR A 409 -3.24 8.60 -12.50
N ASP A 410 -2.82 9.86 -12.55
CA ASP A 410 -2.11 10.57 -11.49
C ASP A 410 -3.04 11.48 -10.69
N GLY A 411 -3.50 10.96 -9.54
CA GLY A 411 -3.69 11.72 -8.30
C GLY A 411 -4.75 12.83 -8.23
N THR A 412 -5.41 13.19 -9.34
CA THR A 412 -6.25 14.40 -9.39
C THR A 412 -7.40 14.42 -8.37
N GLU A 413 -7.67 15.64 -7.89
CA GLU A 413 -8.62 15.99 -6.82
C GLU A 413 -10.02 15.40 -7.06
N LEU A 414 -10.29 14.26 -6.41
CA LEU A 414 -11.65 13.75 -6.22
C LEU A 414 -12.53 14.85 -5.62
N LEU A 415 -13.70 15.07 -6.21
CA LEU A 415 -14.68 16.09 -5.82
C LEU A 415 -14.82 16.19 -4.30
N SER A 416 -14.80 17.44 -3.81
CA SER A 416 -14.89 17.88 -2.41
C SER A 416 -15.35 16.76 -1.46
N PRO A 417 -14.53 16.38 -0.46
CA PRO A 417 -15.03 15.53 0.61
C PRO A 417 -16.29 16.21 1.16
N GLY A 418 -17.31 15.42 1.50
CA GLY A 418 -18.53 15.99 2.08
C GLY A 418 -18.22 16.72 3.40
N ILE A 419 -19.18 16.78 4.30
CA ILE A 419 -18.91 17.22 5.67
C ILE A 419 -17.77 16.36 6.28
N SER A 420 -16.80 17.04 6.90
CA SER A 420 -15.66 16.41 7.60
C SER A 420 -16.14 15.27 8.52
N PRO A 421 -15.48 14.09 8.50
CA PRO A 421 -15.90 12.94 9.33
C PRO A 421 -15.94 13.23 10.84
N LEU A 422 -15.25 14.29 11.29
CA LEU A 422 -15.33 14.80 12.67
C LEU A 422 -16.75 15.21 13.07
N TRP A 423 -17.57 15.71 12.15
CA TRP A 423 -18.97 16.05 12.43
C TRP A 423 -19.81 14.82 12.72
N TYR A 424 -19.59 13.73 11.98
CA TYR A 424 -20.20 12.44 12.31
C TYR A 424 -19.70 11.92 13.65
N ALA A 425 -18.39 11.99 13.90
CA ALA A 425 -17.82 11.56 15.18
C ALA A 425 -18.45 12.30 16.36
N LEU A 426 -18.60 13.61 16.25
CA LEU A 426 -19.27 14.46 17.23
C LEU A 426 -20.75 14.08 17.40
N ALA A 427 -21.49 13.95 16.30
CA ALA A 427 -22.91 13.61 16.33
C ALA A 427 -23.17 12.24 16.99
N LEU A 428 -22.39 11.22 16.64
CA LEU A 428 -22.51 9.87 17.16
C LEU A 428 -22.15 9.81 18.65
N THR A 429 -21.05 10.44 19.06
CA THR A 429 -20.64 10.48 20.48
C THR A 429 -21.64 11.27 21.34
N ALA A 430 -22.14 12.41 20.86
CA ALA A 430 -23.19 13.18 21.53
C ALA A 430 -24.47 12.35 21.73
N SER A 431 -24.93 11.64 20.69
CA SER A 431 -26.07 10.73 20.80
C SER A 431 -25.83 9.58 21.78
N GLY A 432 -24.62 9.01 21.80
CA GLY A 432 -24.21 7.98 22.76
C GLY A 432 -24.31 8.47 24.20
N LEU A 433 -23.84 9.69 24.49
CA LEU A 433 -23.92 10.33 25.80
C LEU A 433 -25.37 10.59 26.21
N ILE A 434 -26.19 11.13 25.31
CA ILE A 434 -27.62 11.38 25.61
C ILE A 434 -28.31 10.07 25.99
N LEU A 435 -28.08 8.99 25.24
CA LEU A 435 -28.63 7.67 25.59
C LEU A 435 -28.12 7.14 26.93
N LEU A 436 -26.82 7.33 27.21
CA LEU A 436 -26.23 6.96 28.49
C LEU A 436 -26.89 7.73 29.65
N PHE A 437 -27.05 9.05 29.54
CA PHE A 437 -27.68 9.88 30.58
C PHE A 437 -29.17 9.59 30.76
N LEU A 438 -29.89 9.32 29.66
CA LEU A 438 -31.32 9.02 29.72
C LEU A 438 -31.61 7.69 30.38
N TYR A 439 -30.81 6.67 30.07
CA TYR A 439 -31.14 5.28 30.38
C TYR A 439 -30.13 4.55 31.27
N ALA A 440 -29.07 5.21 31.75
CA ALA A 440 -28.28 4.70 32.86
C ALA A 440 -29.22 4.44 34.05
N ALA A 441 -29.14 3.24 34.61
CA ALA A 441 -29.95 2.86 35.74
C ALA A 441 -29.63 3.80 36.93
N PRO A 442 -30.63 4.21 37.74
CA PRO A 442 -30.36 4.85 39.01
C PRO A 442 -29.42 3.94 39.84
N PRO A 443 -28.45 4.52 40.56
CA PRO A 443 -27.31 3.79 41.08
C PRO A 443 -27.68 3.03 42.35
N ASP A 444 -28.34 1.87 42.23
CA ASP A 444 -28.38 0.90 43.35
C ASP A 444 -27.01 0.18 43.48
N HIS A 445 -26.17 0.24 42.45
CA HIS A 445 -24.76 -0.13 42.49
C HIS A 445 -23.92 1.00 41.91
N ARG A 446 -22.98 1.52 42.72
CA ARG A 446 -22.03 2.58 42.39
C ARG A 446 -21.39 2.30 41.02
N VAL A 447 -21.88 2.95 39.98
CA VAL A 447 -21.15 3.05 38.72
C VAL A 447 -19.90 3.87 39.04
N ARG A 448 -18.73 3.24 38.90
CA ARG A 448 -17.44 3.86 39.19
C ARG A 448 -17.36 5.16 38.39
N HIS A 449 -17.24 6.29 39.09
CA HIS A 449 -17.28 7.64 38.51
C HIS A 449 -16.27 7.84 37.37
N HIS A 450 -15.21 7.03 37.33
CA HIS A 450 -14.24 6.99 36.24
C HIS A 450 -14.83 6.73 34.86
N VAL A 451 -15.94 5.99 34.72
CA VAL A 451 -16.56 5.73 33.40
C VAL A 451 -17.31 6.97 32.87
N LEU A 452 -17.96 7.72 33.77
CA LEU A 452 -18.62 8.98 33.41
C LEU A 452 -17.60 10.08 33.12
N LEU A 453 -16.53 10.16 33.94
CA LEU A 453 -15.43 11.11 33.72
C LEU A 453 -14.68 10.83 32.42
N ALA A 454 -14.38 9.56 32.11
CA ALA A 454 -13.74 9.20 30.84
C ALA A 454 -14.64 9.55 29.65
N GLY A 455 -15.93 9.21 29.71
CA GLY A 455 -16.89 9.56 28.65
C GLY A 455 -17.04 11.07 28.45
N LEU A 456 -17.04 11.86 29.54
CA LEU A 456 -17.15 13.31 29.48
C LEU A 456 -15.84 13.97 28.99
N ALA A 457 -14.68 13.48 29.41
CA ALA A 457 -13.38 13.96 28.94
C ALA A 457 -13.18 13.69 27.44
N SER A 458 -13.52 12.48 26.97
CA SER A 458 -13.52 12.16 25.54
C SER A 458 -14.49 13.03 24.75
N ALA A 459 -15.67 13.33 25.30
CA ALA A 459 -16.65 14.21 24.66
C ALA A 459 -16.17 15.66 24.54
N VAL A 460 -15.58 16.21 25.60
CA VAL A 460 -15.04 17.58 25.60
C VAL A 460 -13.88 17.70 24.62
N ALA A 461 -12.99 16.70 24.58
CA ALA A 461 -11.92 16.66 23.58
C ALA A 461 -12.50 16.64 22.15
N LEU A 462 -13.52 15.80 21.90
CA LEU A 462 -14.16 15.70 20.58
C LEU A 462 -14.98 16.93 20.18
N CYS A 463 -15.56 17.67 21.13
CA CYS A 463 -16.33 18.89 20.86
C CYS A 463 -15.46 20.10 20.45
N LEU A 464 -14.18 20.14 20.83
CA LEU A 464 -13.29 21.27 20.55
C LEU A 464 -12.52 21.13 19.22
N LEU A 465 -12.49 19.92 18.63
CA LEU A 465 -11.72 19.62 17.42
C LEU A 465 -12.29 20.21 16.11
N PRO A 466 -13.62 20.28 15.89
CA PRO A 466 -14.17 20.87 14.66
C PRO A 466 -13.85 22.37 14.50
N ALA A 467 -13.59 23.08 15.61
CA ALA A 467 -13.19 24.48 15.57
C ALA A 467 -11.73 24.68 15.12
N ALA A 468 -10.88 23.65 15.28
CA ALA A 468 -9.51 23.67 14.75
C ALA A 468 -9.47 23.36 13.24
N ASP A 469 -10.45 22.61 12.73
CA ASP A 469 -10.55 22.22 11.32
C ASP A 469 -10.88 23.42 10.39
N MET A 470 -11.52 24.47 10.92
CA MET A 470 -11.80 25.70 10.16
C MET A 470 -10.60 26.65 9.99
N ALA A 471 -9.41 26.28 10.45
CA ALA A 471 -8.19 27.09 10.32
C ALA A 471 -7.37 26.80 9.04
N HIS A 472 -7.80 25.86 8.20
CA HIS A 472 -7.12 25.55 6.94
C HIS A 472 -7.34 26.69 5.94
N GLY A 473 -6.34 27.57 5.80
CA GLY A 473 -6.20 28.41 4.61
C GLY A 473 -5.77 27.55 3.40
N PRO A 474 -5.83 28.10 2.18
CA PRO A 474 -5.40 27.37 0.98
C PRO A 474 -3.96 26.88 1.11
N ALA A 475 -3.73 25.64 0.69
CA ALA A 475 -2.41 25.05 0.51
C ALA A 475 -2.18 24.91 -1.01
N THR A 476 -1.14 25.56 -1.53
CA THR A 476 -0.69 25.38 -2.91
C THR A 476 -0.27 23.93 -3.12
N ASP A 477 -0.92 23.30 -4.07
CA ASP A 477 -0.49 22.03 -4.63
C ASP A 477 0.82 22.23 -5.40
N CYS A 478 1.81 21.41 -5.02
CA CYS A 478 3.20 21.53 -5.45
C CYS A 478 3.63 20.39 -6.35
N ASP A 479 2.70 19.49 -6.72
CA ASP A 479 2.92 18.54 -7.79
C ASP A 479 3.05 19.32 -9.10
N MET A 480 4.29 19.33 -9.60
CA MET A 480 4.62 19.86 -10.92
C MET A 480 4.70 18.68 -11.88
N PRO A 481 4.15 18.81 -13.10
CA PRO A 481 4.31 17.78 -14.12
C PRO A 481 5.80 17.52 -14.35
N GLU A 482 6.16 16.25 -14.51
CA GLU A 482 7.56 15.88 -14.75
C GLU A 482 8.05 16.45 -16.09
N SER A 483 9.35 16.69 -16.23
CA SER A 483 9.88 17.37 -17.43
C SER A 483 9.53 16.63 -18.73
N TRP A 484 9.51 15.30 -18.69
CA TRP A 484 9.15 14.49 -19.85
C TRP A 484 7.66 14.59 -20.22
N GLU A 485 6.75 14.84 -19.27
CA GLU A 485 5.32 15.05 -19.56
C GLU A 485 5.07 16.36 -20.32
N ILE A 486 5.89 17.37 -20.02
CA ILE A 486 5.89 18.63 -20.76
C ILE A 486 6.48 18.43 -22.16
N ASP A 487 7.58 17.67 -22.26
CA ASP A 487 8.27 17.41 -23.52
C ASP A 487 7.45 16.54 -24.49
N THR A 488 6.64 15.60 -23.97
CA THR A 488 5.71 14.78 -24.76
C THR A 488 4.41 15.50 -25.13
N GLY A 489 4.16 16.68 -24.53
CA GLY A 489 2.93 17.44 -24.70
C GLY A 489 1.73 16.85 -23.95
N GLU A 490 1.97 15.96 -22.99
CA GLU A 490 0.95 15.36 -22.13
C GLU A 490 0.48 16.34 -21.04
N ALA A 491 1.32 17.30 -20.66
CA ALA A 491 0.99 18.37 -19.72
C ALA A 491 1.41 19.76 -20.23
N GLU A 492 0.61 20.78 -19.92
CA GLU A 492 1.02 22.17 -20.12
C GLU A 492 1.89 22.64 -18.94
N PRO A 493 3.00 23.37 -19.22
CA PRO A 493 3.84 23.90 -18.15
C PRO A 493 3.07 24.91 -17.31
N ARG A 494 2.92 24.62 -16.01
CA ARG A 494 2.24 25.52 -15.07
C ARG A 494 3.16 26.64 -14.62
N GLU A 495 2.79 27.89 -14.92
CA GLU A 495 3.51 29.05 -14.39
C GLU A 495 3.16 29.31 -12.93
N LEU A 496 4.01 28.85 -12.01
CA LEU A 496 3.91 29.19 -10.60
C LEU A 496 4.42 30.62 -10.35
N THR A 497 3.71 31.36 -9.49
CA THR A 497 4.21 32.64 -8.95
C THR A 497 5.47 32.41 -8.10
N ALA A 498 6.28 33.45 -7.89
CA ALA A 498 7.51 33.33 -7.11
C ALA A 498 7.26 32.88 -5.66
N GLU A 499 6.12 33.27 -5.07
CA GLU A 499 5.69 32.83 -3.74
C GLU A 499 5.29 31.35 -3.73
N GLN A 500 4.59 30.87 -4.76
CA GLN A 500 4.24 29.45 -4.89
C GLN A 500 5.47 28.58 -5.12
N LYS A 501 6.41 29.01 -5.97
CA LYS A 501 7.70 28.31 -6.17
C LYS A 501 8.46 28.15 -4.85
N PHE A 502 8.45 29.17 -4.00
CA PHE A 502 9.05 29.10 -2.67
C PHE A 502 8.31 28.14 -1.73
N VAL A 503 6.98 28.16 -1.73
CA VAL A 503 6.19 27.22 -0.93
C VAL A 503 6.47 25.78 -1.37
N CYS A 504 6.56 25.54 -2.67
CA CYS A 504 6.80 24.23 -3.24
C CYS A 504 8.22 23.71 -3.02
N SER A 505 9.25 24.57 -3.06
CA SER A 505 10.61 24.14 -2.71
C SER A 505 10.76 23.72 -1.24
N LEU A 506 9.88 24.19 -0.35
CA LEU A 506 9.87 23.77 1.05
C LEU A 506 9.00 22.53 1.33
N ARG A 507 8.06 22.21 0.43
CA ARG A 507 7.16 21.04 0.53
C ARG A 507 7.66 19.82 -0.25
N GLY A 508 8.05 19.99 -1.50
CA GLY A 508 8.12 18.90 -2.48
C GLY A 508 9.51 18.36 -2.85
N ASP A 509 10.61 19.04 -2.51
CA ASP A 509 11.91 18.59 -3.02
C ASP A 509 12.61 17.57 -2.11
N HIS A 510 12.47 16.28 -2.42
CA HIS A 510 13.24 15.18 -1.80
C HIS A 510 14.77 15.36 -1.90
N HIS A 511 15.23 16.24 -2.80
CA HIS A 511 16.63 16.60 -2.97
C HIS A 511 17.07 17.81 -2.10
N ALA A 512 16.16 18.68 -1.67
CA ALA A 512 16.44 19.80 -0.77
C ALA A 512 16.29 19.39 0.71
N GLN A 513 16.96 18.31 1.11
CA GLN A 513 16.82 17.65 2.42
C GLN A 513 17.11 18.54 3.65
N SER A 514 17.63 19.76 3.48
CA SER A 514 18.03 20.61 4.60
C SER A 514 16.91 21.46 5.21
N LEU A 515 15.76 21.64 4.56
CA LEU A 515 14.73 22.60 4.99
C LEU A 515 13.28 22.10 4.90
N HIS A 516 13.03 20.79 4.95
CA HIS A 516 11.69 20.26 5.22
C HIS A 516 11.25 20.61 6.66
N VAL A 517 10.67 21.79 6.82
CA VAL A 517 10.25 22.32 8.12
C VAL A 517 8.74 22.17 8.34
N PHE A 518 7.96 21.98 7.26
CA PHE A 518 6.49 22.02 7.33
C PHE A 518 5.85 20.78 6.70
N PRO A 519 4.82 20.19 7.35
CA PRO A 519 3.93 19.24 6.69
C PRO A 519 3.24 19.86 5.47
N ASP A 520 2.92 19.04 4.47
CA ASP A 520 2.25 19.48 3.22
C ASP A 520 0.91 20.19 3.48
N THR A 521 0.25 19.86 4.58
CA THR A 521 -1.02 20.45 5.04
C THR A 521 -0.88 21.83 5.67
N THR A 522 0.34 22.33 5.87
CA THR A 522 0.56 23.65 6.48
C THR A 522 0.06 24.73 5.52
N PRO A 523 -0.80 25.68 5.92
CA PRO A 523 -1.29 26.74 5.01
C PRO A 523 -0.16 27.60 4.43
N ASP A 524 -0.27 28.01 3.16
CA ASP A 524 0.78 28.76 2.44
C ASP A 524 1.22 30.03 3.17
N GLN A 525 0.26 30.74 3.77
CA GLN A 525 0.51 31.95 4.53
C GLN A 525 1.50 31.75 5.69
N VAL A 526 1.50 30.57 6.32
CA VAL A 526 2.41 30.23 7.43
C VAL A 526 3.82 30.01 6.87
N VAL A 527 3.91 29.27 5.76
CA VAL A 527 5.17 28.99 5.06
C VAL A 527 5.80 30.29 4.54
N LEU A 528 5.00 31.16 3.90
CA LEU A 528 5.45 32.46 3.40
C LEU A 528 5.84 33.41 4.52
N ALA A 529 5.12 33.43 5.64
CA ALA A 529 5.50 34.24 6.80
C ALA A 529 6.87 33.80 7.36
N TYR A 530 7.12 32.49 7.42
CA TYR A 530 8.41 31.94 7.81
C TYR A 530 9.52 32.31 6.81
N GLY A 531 9.26 32.18 5.51
CA GLY A 531 10.21 32.58 4.46
C GLY A 531 10.58 34.07 4.51
N ARG A 532 9.60 34.95 4.71
CA ARG A 532 9.84 36.40 4.87
C ARG A 532 10.65 36.72 6.13
N HIS A 533 10.45 35.97 7.22
CA HIS A 533 11.28 36.08 8.41
C HIS A 533 12.74 35.70 8.10
N LEU A 534 12.96 34.58 7.42
CA LEU A 534 14.28 34.13 6.98
C LEU A 534 14.94 35.11 6.01
N CYS A 535 14.20 35.77 5.12
CA CYS A 535 14.72 36.83 4.27
C CYS A 535 15.31 38.00 5.09
N GLY A 536 14.66 38.34 6.22
CA GLY A 536 15.20 39.31 7.18
C GLY A 536 16.55 38.86 7.77
N VAL A 537 16.67 37.59 8.14
CA VAL A 537 17.91 37.00 8.67
C VAL A 537 19.01 36.99 7.59
N HIS A 538 18.70 36.49 6.39
CA HIS A 538 19.61 36.42 5.25
C HIS A 538 20.17 37.81 4.88
N THR A 539 19.30 38.83 4.88
CA THR A 539 19.69 40.22 4.55
C THR A 539 20.58 40.84 5.63
N ARG A 540 20.31 40.58 6.92
CA ARG A 540 21.15 41.08 8.02
C ARG A 540 22.50 40.37 8.09
N ASN A 541 22.55 39.08 7.72
CA ASN A 541 23.74 38.24 7.81
C ASN A 541 24.40 38.29 9.21
N ASP A 542 23.60 38.24 10.28
CA ASP A 542 24.13 38.18 11.64
C ASP A 542 24.57 36.73 11.97
N PRO A 543 25.86 36.46 12.20
CA PRO A 543 26.36 35.12 12.50
C PRO A 543 25.70 34.50 13.74
N ARG A 544 25.27 35.33 14.71
CA ARG A 544 24.62 34.84 15.94
C ARG A 544 23.19 34.37 15.68
N GLU A 545 22.48 35.04 14.77
CA GLU A 545 21.11 34.69 14.37
C GLU A 545 21.11 33.42 13.52
N LEU A 546 22.04 33.32 12.56
CA LEU A 546 22.27 32.14 11.73
C LEU A 546 22.66 30.92 12.58
N ALA A 547 23.59 31.08 13.55
CA ALA A 547 23.99 30.00 14.45
C ALA A 547 22.83 29.50 15.35
N ARG A 548 21.92 30.38 15.76
CA ARG A 548 20.71 29.98 16.53
C ARG A 548 19.75 29.15 15.71
N LEU A 549 19.58 29.51 14.44
CA LEU A 549 18.75 28.79 13.48
C LEU A 549 19.44 27.54 12.91
N LYS A 550 20.73 27.36 13.18
CA LYS A 550 21.58 26.26 12.68
C LYS A 550 21.58 26.16 11.14
N VAL A 551 21.51 27.30 10.47
CA VAL A 551 21.51 27.41 9.00
C VAL A 551 22.68 28.29 8.56
N ASP A 552 23.26 27.97 7.40
CA ASP A 552 24.27 28.81 6.77
C ASP A 552 23.60 29.80 5.80
N ARG A 553 24.17 30.99 5.64
CA ARG A 553 23.63 32.00 4.73
C ARG A 553 23.58 31.47 3.29
N ALA A 554 24.62 30.76 2.85
CA ALA A 554 24.67 30.19 1.49
C ALA A 554 23.53 29.19 1.27
N SER A 555 23.24 28.35 2.26
CA SER A 555 22.12 27.38 2.18
C SER A 555 20.73 28.01 2.08
N LEU A 556 20.60 29.30 2.44
CA LEU A 556 19.34 30.05 2.33
C LEU A 556 19.23 30.85 1.02
N THR A 557 20.32 31.01 0.27
CA THR A 557 20.36 31.91 -0.89
C THR A 557 19.46 31.41 -2.03
N ASP A 558 19.58 30.16 -2.46
CA ASP A 558 18.74 29.63 -3.55
C ASP A 558 17.27 29.48 -3.15
N PRO A 559 16.93 28.90 -1.97
CA PRO A 559 15.52 28.77 -1.58
C PRO A 559 14.81 30.11 -1.46
N LEU A 560 15.47 31.16 -0.94
CA LEU A 560 14.83 32.46 -0.73
C LEU A 560 14.79 33.35 -1.99
N ALA A 561 15.48 32.99 -3.07
CA ALA A 561 15.62 33.85 -4.25
C ALA A 561 14.28 34.26 -4.88
N GLY A 562 13.21 33.46 -4.73
CA GLY A 562 11.87 33.78 -5.22
C GLY A 562 11.14 34.87 -4.41
N ILE A 563 11.47 35.03 -3.11
CA ILE A 563 10.74 35.92 -2.19
C ILE A 563 11.62 36.99 -1.53
N CYS A 564 12.93 36.93 -1.75
CA CYS A 564 13.92 37.77 -1.06
C CYS A 564 14.84 38.49 -2.06
N PRO A 565 14.68 39.81 -2.28
CA PRO A 565 15.46 40.55 -3.26
C PRO A 565 16.99 40.45 -3.08
N SER A 566 17.47 40.37 -1.84
CA SER A 566 18.91 40.26 -1.52
C SER A 566 19.51 38.91 -1.88
N ALA A 567 18.69 37.84 -1.92
CA ALA A 567 19.10 36.53 -2.37
C ALA A 567 19.04 36.45 -3.90
N THR A 568 17.98 36.99 -4.51
CA THR A 568 17.81 37.06 -5.97
C THR A 568 19.02 37.68 -6.66
N THR A 569 19.55 38.78 -6.13
CA THR A 569 20.72 39.46 -6.73
C THR A 569 21.98 38.59 -6.71
N ILE A 570 22.17 37.77 -5.68
CA ILE A 570 23.32 36.85 -5.57
C ILE A 570 23.17 35.72 -6.59
N VAL A 571 22.00 35.09 -6.67
CA VAL A 571 21.71 34.00 -7.62
C VAL A 571 21.85 34.48 -9.06
N GLN A 572 21.33 35.68 -9.38
CA GLN A 572 21.47 36.25 -10.72
C GLN A 572 22.92 36.58 -11.08
N ALA A 573 23.72 37.07 -10.14
CA ALA A 573 25.13 37.33 -10.37
C ALA A 573 25.92 36.03 -10.62
N ALA A 574 25.69 35.00 -9.80
CA ALA A 574 26.32 33.69 -9.96
C ALA A 574 25.93 33.03 -11.28
N LYS A 575 24.63 33.09 -11.65
CA LYS A 575 24.15 32.60 -12.95
C LYS A 575 24.80 33.34 -14.12
N ALA A 576 24.92 34.67 -14.05
CA ALA A 576 25.57 35.44 -15.09
C ALA A 576 27.07 35.12 -15.25
N GLU A 577 27.78 34.81 -14.16
CA GLU A 577 29.16 34.35 -14.19
C GLU A 577 29.27 32.94 -14.82
N GLN A 578 28.41 32.02 -14.40
CA GLN A 578 28.34 30.67 -14.96
C GLN A 578 27.99 30.69 -16.46
N ASP A 579 27.02 31.52 -16.87
CA ASP A 579 26.65 31.68 -18.28
C ASP A 579 27.83 32.22 -19.12
N GLN A 580 28.66 33.10 -18.55
CA GLN A 580 29.89 33.57 -19.21
C GLN A 580 30.94 32.46 -19.33
N GLU A 581 31.12 31.64 -18.29
CA GLU A 581 32.03 30.50 -18.32
C GLU A 581 31.58 29.45 -19.34
N ILE A 582 30.30 29.08 -19.36
CA ILE A 582 29.72 28.17 -20.35
C ILE A 582 29.90 28.71 -21.77
N ALA A 583 29.60 30.00 -21.99
CA ALA A 583 29.80 30.61 -23.30
C ALA A 583 31.27 30.62 -23.74
N ALA A 584 32.20 30.83 -22.80
CA ALA A 584 33.64 30.76 -23.07
C ALA A 584 34.09 29.33 -23.40
N MET A 585 33.60 28.32 -22.67
CA MET A 585 33.86 26.90 -22.95
C MET A 585 33.33 26.49 -24.31
N GLN A 586 32.06 26.81 -24.63
CA GLN A 586 31.45 26.52 -25.94
C GLN A 586 32.21 27.18 -27.09
N ALA A 587 32.64 28.44 -26.93
CA ALA A 587 33.44 29.14 -27.92
C ALA A 587 34.83 28.48 -28.11
N ASP A 588 35.42 27.94 -27.04
CA ASP A 588 36.69 27.21 -27.13
C ASP A 588 36.54 25.86 -27.84
N SER A 589 35.51 25.09 -27.49
CA SER A 589 35.17 23.83 -28.16
C SER A 589 34.91 24.05 -29.66
N GLN A 590 34.21 25.14 -30.00
CA GLN A 590 33.99 25.54 -31.39
C GLN A 590 35.31 25.89 -32.10
N ALA A 591 36.17 26.69 -31.47
CA ALA A 591 37.47 27.04 -32.02
C ALA A 591 38.37 25.82 -32.20
N MET A 592 38.30 24.86 -31.28
CA MET A 592 38.98 23.57 -31.36
C MET A 592 38.54 22.81 -32.61
N CYS A 593 37.23 22.64 -32.79
CA CYS A 593 36.72 21.93 -33.96
C CYS A 593 36.98 22.66 -35.26
N ASP A 594 37.01 24.00 -35.28
CA ASP A 594 37.36 24.78 -36.46
C ASP A 594 38.83 24.59 -36.88
N ALA A 595 39.74 24.52 -35.91
CA ALA A 595 41.17 24.30 -36.11
C ALA A 595 41.52 22.86 -36.54
N THR A 596 40.63 21.89 -36.33
CA THR A 596 40.83 20.50 -36.73
C THR A 596 41.20 20.39 -38.22
N PRO A 597 42.26 19.62 -38.58
CA PRO A 597 42.68 19.50 -39.97
C PRO A 597 41.55 18.98 -40.87
N ARG A 598 41.19 19.78 -41.87
CA ARG A 598 40.16 19.41 -42.85
C ARG A 598 40.58 18.18 -43.63
N HIS A 599 39.70 17.17 -43.68
CA HIS A 599 39.88 16.04 -44.57
C HIS A 599 39.85 16.52 -46.03
N ARG A 600 40.76 15.98 -46.86
CA ARG A 600 40.84 16.28 -48.30
C ARG A 600 40.62 14.98 -49.06
N PRO A 601 39.38 14.65 -49.41
CA PRO A 601 39.04 13.40 -50.09
C PRO A 601 39.88 13.18 -51.34
N ARG A 602 40.49 11.99 -51.48
CA ARG A 602 41.17 11.58 -52.73
C ARG A 602 40.22 11.35 -53.89
N THR A 603 38.94 11.12 -53.58
CA THR A 603 37.85 10.98 -54.54
C THR A 603 36.72 11.92 -54.16
N LYS A 604 36.02 12.50 -55.13
CA LYS A 604 34.89 13.39 -54.85
C LYS A 604 33.75 12.60 -54.15
N PRO A 605 33.34 12.97 -52.93
CA PRO A 605 32.20 12.35 -52.27
C PRO A 605 30.89 12.78 -52.96
N ALA A 606 29.88 11.92 -52.89
CA ALA A 606 28.52 12.25 -53.30
C ALA A 606 27.91 13.31 -52.38
N ARG A 607 28.21 13.21 -51.08
CA ARG A 607 27.85 14.17 -50.04
C ARG A 607 28.96 14.22 -49.00
N ALA A 608 29.36 15.42 -48.60
CA ALA A 608 30.30 15.62 -47.50
C ALA A 608 29.75 16.72 -46.59
N ILE A 609 29.63 16.41 -45.30
CA ILE A 609 29.11 17.31 -44.28
C ILE A 609 30.15 17.35 -43.16
N ARG A 610 30.57 18.55 -42.77
CA ARG A 610 31.31 18.78 -41.55
C ARG A 610 30.33 19.37 -40.55
N MET A 611 30.19 18.75 -39.39
CA MET A 611 29.35 19.30 -38.33
C MET A 611 29.90 20.67 -37.94
N LYS A 612 29.02 21.67 -37.88
CA LYS A 612 29.41 23.04 -37.56
C LYS A 612 29.75 23.15 -36.09
N GLU A 613 28.92 22.57 -35.23
CA GLU A 613 29.05 22.56 -33.79
C GLU A 613 29.81 21.31 -33.33
N PRO A 614 30.62 21.39 -32.26
CA PRO A 614 31.17 20.22 -31.57
C PRO A 614 30.04 19.28 -31.15
N GLN A 615 30.27 17.98 -31.26
CA GLN A 615 29.30 16.97 -30.85
C GLN A 615 29.73 16.40 -29.50
N TRP A 616 28.76 16.10 -28.64
CA TRP A 616 28.97 15.45 -27.35
C TRP A 616 28.33 14.07 -27.40
N THR A 617 28.99 13.06 -26.84
CA THR A 617 28.39 11.74 -26.56
C THR A 617 28.38 11.47 -25.07
N ASP A 618 27.22 11.22 -24.46
CA ASP A 618 27.08 11.13 -23.00
C ASP A 618 27.87 9.94 -22.42
N TYR A 619 27.78 8.78 -23.07
CA TYR A 619 28.49 7.55 -22.67
C TYR A 619 29.49 7.05 -23.72
N GLY A 620 29.90 7.92 -24.65
CA GLY A 620 30.93 7.59 -25.64
C GLY A 620 30.44 6.74 -26.81
N VAL A 621 29.16 6.82 -27.18
CA VAL A 621 28.60 6.04 -28.30
C VAL A 621 27.71 6.91 -29.19
N LEU A 622 27.88 6.76 -30.50
CA LEU A 622 26.92 7.18 -31.51
C LEU A 622 26.31 5.94 -32.16
N GLN A 623 24.99 5.80 -32.12
CA GLN A 623 24.29 4.60 -32.58
C GLN A 623 23.22 4.91 -33.62
N THR A 624 22.91 3.95 -34.49
CA THR A 624 21.74 4.03 -35.38
C THR A 624 20.82 2.86 -35.08
N TYR A 625 19.52 3.07 -35.20
CA TYR A 625 18.50 2.04 -35.09
C TYR A 625 17.47 2.22 -36.21
N GLU A 626 17.38 1.25 -37.12
CA GLU A 626 16.39 1.23 -38.20
C GLU A 626 15.27 0.21 -37.84
N GLU A 627 14.06 0.69 -37.56
CA GLU A 627 12.91 -0.02 -36.94
C GLU A 627 12.33 -1.23 -37.73
N GLU A 628 12.82 -1.51 -38.95
CA GLU A 628 12.34 -2.63 -39.79
C GLU A 628 13.16 -3.92 -39.58
N GLY A 629 12.97 -4.61 -38.44
CA GLY A 629 13.55 -5.94 -38.18
C GLY A 629 13.07 -6.62 -36.90
N GLU A 630 12.89 -7.95 -36.92
CA GLU A 630 12.72 -8.79 -35.72
C GLU A 630 13.90 -8.57 -34.75
N GLU A 631 13.66 -8.66 -33.43
CA GLU A 631 14.65 -8.56 -32.34
C GLU A 631 15.90 -9.43 -32.61
N GLU A 632 16.86 -8.90 -33.37
CA GLU A 632 18.19 -9.48 -33.55
C GLU A 632 19.17 -8.85 -32.56
N THR A 633 20.15 -9.67 -32.19
CA THR A 633 21.17 -9.45 -31.16
C THR A 633 21.74 -8.03 -31.17
N GLU A 634 21.65 -7.34 -30.04
CA GLU A 634 22.29 -6.04 -29.84
C GLU A 634 23.78 -6.09 -30.27
N PRO A 635 24.29 -5.07 -30.97
CA PRO A 635 25.70 -5.02 -31.33
C PRO A 635 26.57 -5.02 -30.07
N ASP A 636 27.72 -5.67 -30.16
CA ASP A 636 28.68 -5.69 -29.05
C ASP A 636 29.09 -4.25 -28.68
N MET A 637 28.80 -3.86 -27.44
CA MET A 637 29.09 -2.54 -26.87
C MET A 637 30.59 -2.35 -26.59
N ASP A 638 31.36 -3.45 -26.56
CA ASP A 638 32.83 -3.42 -26.54
C ASP A 638 33.37 -4.20 -27.75
N PRO A 639 33.24 -3.65 -28.97
CA PRO A 639 33.69 -4.38 -30.16
C PRO A 639 35.17 -4.68 -30.01
N GLY A 640 35.63 -5.89 -30.34
CA GLY A 640 37.05 -6.26 -30.22
C GLY A 640 38.03 -5.36 -31.01
N ASN A 641 37.52 -4.51 -31.92
CA ASN A 641 38.27 -3.46 -32.62
C ASN A 641 38.33 -2.10 -31.90
N GLY A 642 37.48 -1.91 -30.89
CA GLY A 642 37.39 -0.75 -30.00
C GLY A 642 37.04 0.55 -30.70
N LEU A 643 36.25 0.52 -31.79
CA LEU A 643 35.80 1.72 -32.51
C LEU A 643 34.41 1.61 -33.16
N VAL A 644 34.07 0.50 -33.81
CA VAL A 644 32.78 0.39 -34.51
C VAL A 644 32.26 -1.05 -34.52
N SER A 645 30.97 -1.20 -34.24
CA SER A 645 30.23 -2.46 -34.27
C SER A 645 29.02 -2.31 -35.18
N SER A 646 28.59 -3.39 -35.83
CA SER A 646 27.43 -3.36 -36.72
C SER A 646 26.67 -4.67 -36.70
N ALA A 647 25.35 -4.57 -36.62
CA ALA A 647 24.38 -5.62 -36.87
C ALA A 647 23.43 -5.17 -38.00
N ARG A 648 22.44 -5.99 -38.32
CA ARG A 648 21.41 -5.61 -39.29
C ARG A 648 20.58 -4.45 -38.72
N GLY A 649 20.54 -3.31 -39.42
CA GLY A 649 19.79 -2.14 -38.95
C GLY A 649 20.42 -1.38 -37.77
N ILE A 650 21.47 -1.90 -37.13
CA ILE A 650 22.15 -1.27 -35.99
C ILE A 650 23.65 -1.07 -36.26
N LEU A 651 24.17 0.11 -35.98
CA LEU A 651 25.57 0.52 -36.14
C LEU A 651 25.94 1.36 -34.92
N SER A 652 27.00 1.00 -34.23
CA SER A 652 27.48 1.71 -33.04
C SER A 652 28.93 2.14 -33.26
N VAL A 653 29.20 3.43 -33.05
CA VAL A 653 30.52 4.05 -33.17
C VAL A 653 30.97 4.54 -31.80
N MET A 654 32.08 3.99 -31.32
CA MET A 654 32.62 4.27 -29.99
C MET A 654 33.54 5.49 -30.02
N THR A 655 33.38 6.39 -29.05
CA THR A 655 34.16 7.60 -28.79
C THR A 655 34.45 7.72 -27.29
N HIS A 656 35.24 8.70 -26.87
CA HIS A 656 35.41 9.01 -25.46
C HIS A 656 34.28 9.95 -24.98
N PRO A 657 33.64 9.70 -23.83
CA PRO A 657 32.54 10.54 -23.34
C PRO A 657 32.98 11.95 -22.90
N ASP A 658 34.14 12.04 -22.24
CA ASP A 658 34.57 13.30 -21.58
C ASP A 658 35.12 14.40 -22.53
N PHE A 659 35.18 14.17 -23.84
CA PHE A 659 35.81 15.13 -24.76
C PHE A 659 34.94 15.42 -25.98
N ASP A 660 34.90 16.68 -26.37
CA ASP A 660 34.21 17.15 -27.57
C ASP A 660 34.69 16.44 -28.84
N LEU A 661 33.72 16.15 -29.71
CA LEU A 661 33.89 15.37 -30.93
C LEU A 661 33.68 16.22 -32.18
N CYS A 662 34.73 16.35 -32.99
CA CYS A 662 34.66 17.04 -34.27
C CYS A 662 34.36 16.04 -35.40
N VAL A 663 33.10 16.02 -35.85
CA VAL A 663 32.60 15.00 -36.79
C VAL A 663 32.59 15.50 -38.24
N THR A 664 33.06 14.64 -39.15
CA THR A 664 32.90 14.78 -40.60
C THR A 664 32.25 13.53 -41.19
N LEU A 665 31.26 13.71 -42.04
CA LEU A 665 30.44 12.68 -42.65
C LEU A 665 30.63 12.71 -44.16
N GLU A 666 30.93 11.57 -44.77
CA GLU A 666 31.14 11.48 -46.22
C GLU A 666 30.43 10.27 -46.82
N THR A 667 29.56 10.49 -47.80
CA THR A 667 28.91 9.43 -48.57
C THR A 667 29.53 9.34 -49.96
N TYR A 668 29.86 8.14 -50.44
CA TYR A 668 30.44 7.91 -51.77
C TYR A 668 29.58 6.96 -52.61
N THR A 669 29.60 7.14 -53.94
CA THR A 669 28.94 6.24 -54.90
C THR A 669 29.72 4.95 -55.17
N ARG A 670 30.99 4.89 -54.76
CA ARG A 670 31.90 3.76 -54.94
C ARG A 670 32.92 3.73 -53.81
N ARG A 671 33.59 2.59 -53.63
CA ARG A 671 34.62 2.42 -52.60
C ARG A 671 35.73 3.49 -52.70
N PRO A 672 35.91 4.36 -51.69
CA PRO A 672 37.00 5.32 -51.66
C PRO A 672 38.33 4.64 -51.28
N PRO A 673 39.48 5.18 -51.73
CA PRO A 673 40.80 4.71 -51.29
C PRO A 673 40.94 4.72 -49.77
N VAL A 674 41.72 3.78 -49.22
CA VAL A 674 41.96 3.72 -47.76
C VAL A 674 43.00 4.75 -47.36
N GLU A 675 42.69 5.57 -46.36
CA GLU A 675 43.55 6.66 -45.87
C GLU A 675 43.90 6.47 -44.39
N THR A 676 45.06 5.85 -44.08
CA THR A 676 45.46 5.57 -42.68
C THR A 676 46.40 6.62 -42.08
N LYS A 677 46.97 7.51 -42.90
CA LYS A 677 47.95 8.51 -42.46
C LYS A 677 47.26 9.60 -41.63
N GLY A 678 47.79 9.86 -40.44
CA GLY A 678 47.24 10.88 -39.52
C GLY A 678 46.02 10.42 -38.70
N TRP A 679 45.63 9.15 -38.80
CA TRP A 679 44.54 8.57 -38.01
C TRP A 679 45.07 7.55 -37.02
N ASP A 680 44.53 7.49 -35.80
CA ASP A 680 44.96 6.54 -34.78
C ASP A 680 44.32 5.17 -34.99
N LYS A 681 43.02 5.16 -35.31
CA LYS A 681 42.25 3.96 -35.63
C LYS A 681 41.49 4.16 -36.94
N VAL A 682 41.48 3.12 -37.78
CA VAL A 682 40.68 3.07 -39.00
C VAL A 682 40.08 1.68 -39.13
N VAL A 683 38.76 1.59 -39.03
CA VAL A 683 38.00 0.34 -39.05
C VAL A 683 36.90 0.43 -40.11
N GLU A 684 36.70 -0.65 -40.87
CA GLU A 684 35.67 -0.76 -41.90
C GLU A 684 34.80 -1.98 -41.64
N VAL A 685 33.50 -1.77 -41.45
CA VAL A 685 32.49 -2.81 -41.21
C VAL A 685 31.47 -2.88 -42.35
N GLY A 686 30.80 -4.02 -42.48
CA GLY A 686 29.65 -4.16 -43.36
C GLY A 686 28.38 -3.86 -42.60
N TYR A 687 27.50 -3.04 -43.18
CA TYR A 687 26.25 -2.63 -42.55
C TYR A 687 25.11 -2.85 -43.54
N PHE A 688 24.02 -3.49 -43.10
CA PHE A 688 22.81 -3.60 -43.90
C PHE A 688 21.78 -2.58 -43.41
N SER A 689 21.41 -1.64 -44.28
CA SER A 689 20.41 -0.61 -44.02
C SER A 689 19.04 -1.07 -44.54
N PRO A 690 18.11 -1.52 -43.67
CA PRO A 690 16.79 -1.99 -44.08
C PRO A 690 15.85 -0.85 -44.49
N GLY A 691 15.93 0.31 -43.84
CA GLY A 691 15.09 1.48 -44.08
C GLY A 691 15.72 2.49 -45.05
N GLY A 692 17.03 2.42 -45.29
CA GLY A 692 17.76 3.41 -46.08
C GLY A 692 18.08 4.67 -45.25
N GLN A 693 18.14 4.53 -43.93
CA GLN A 693 18.38 5.64 -42.99
C GLN A 693 19.54 5.31 -42.05
N ILE A 694 20.74 5.76 -42.41
CA ILE A 694 21.93 5.59 -41.56
C ILE A 694 22.13 6.88 -40.75
N VAL A 695 21.28 7.09 -39.76
CA VAL A 695 21.27 8.27 -38.87
C VAL A 695 21.90 7.88 -37.54
N LEU A 696 23.07 8.43 -37.24
CA LEU A 696 23.78 8.17 -35.98
C LEU A 696 23.34 9.19 -34.94
N TYR A 697 22.89 8.75 -33.78
CA TYR A 697 22.44 9.59 -32.69
C TYR A 697 22.95 9.09 -31.34
N ASP A 698 22.87 9.95 -30.33
CA ASP A 698 23.01 9.59 -28.93
C ASP A 698 21.73 10.02 -28.20
N SER A 699 21.02 9.03 -27.65
CA SER A 699 19.71 9.21 -27.02
C SER A 699 19.76 10.09 -25.77
N LEU A 700 20.93 10.20 -25.11
CA LEU A 700 21.04 10.96 -23.87
C LEU A 700 21.50 12.40 -24.11
N SER A 701 22.46 12.63 -25.01
CA SER A 701 22.89 14.00 -25.36
C SER A 701 21.94 14.71 -26.33
N GLY A 702 21.06 13.98 -27.02
CA GLY A 702 20.23 14.52 -28.10
C GLY A 702 21.02 14.83 -29.37
N THR A 703 22.29 14.42 -29.45
CA THR A 703 23.11 14.54 -30.66
C THR A 703 22.51 13.67 -31.77
N GLU A 704 22.22 14.26 -32.94
CA GLU A 704 21.76 13.54 -34.13
C GLU A 704 22.57 13.97 -35.37
N LEU A 705 23.15 13.00 -36.07
CA LEU A 705 23.99 13.21 -37.23
C LEU A 705 23.21 12.99 -38.54
N PRO A 706 23.45 13.80 -39.59
CA PRO A 706 22.78 13.65 -40.88
C PRO A 706 22.87 12.23 -41.48
N ASN A 707 21.75 11.73 -42.00
CA ASN A 707 21.64 10.41 -42.64
C ASN A 707 22.78 10.16 -43.63
N LEU A 708 23.55 9.07 -43.50
CA LEU A 708 24.68 8.69 -44.35
C LEU A 708 24.32 7.82 -45.58
N ALA A 709 23.09 7.30 -45.67
CA ALA A 709 22.64 6.47 -46.79
C ALA A 709 22.74 7.21 -48.12
N LEU A 710 23.17 6.52 -49.17
CA LEU A 710 23.29 7.11 -50.50
C LEU A 710 21.88 7.30 -51.09
N ASN A 711 21.41 8.55 -51.13
CA ASN A 711 20.08 8.93 -51.62
C ASN A 711 18.93 8.15 -50.93
N GLY A 712 19.08 7.80 -49.66
CA GLY A 712 18.08 7.03 -48.91
C GLY A 712 17.89 5.59 -49.40
N SER A 713 18.87 5.02 -50.13
CA SER A 713 18.72 3.66 -50.67
C SER A 713 18.95 2.58 -49.61
N LYS A 714 18.06 1.59 -49.60
CA LYS A 714 18.16 0.37 -48.79
C LYS A 714 19.26 -0.56 -49.32
N GLY A 715 19.87 -1.37 -48.45
CA GLY A 715 20.79 -2.45 -48.83
C GLY A 715 22.13 -2.45 -48.10
N HIS A 716 23.12 -3.15 -48.67
CA HIS A 716 24.45 -3.29 -48.06
C HIS A 716 25.36 -2.09 -48.33
N TYR A 717 25.87 -1.55 -47.23
CA TYR A 717 26.87 -0.50 -47.16
C TYR A 717 28.15 -1.03 -46.52
N ARG A 718 29.25 -0.33 -46.80
CA ARG A 718 30.48 -0.41 -46.03
C ARG A 718 30.62 0.91 -45.29
N ILE A 719 30.77 0.82 -43.98
CA ILE A 719 30.99 1.96 -43.10
C ILE A 719 32.44 1.95 -42.68
N ARG A 720 33.18 3.01 -43.01
CA ARG A 720 34.57 3.19 -42.59
C ARG A 720 34.66 4.34 -41.61
N VAL A 721 35.10 4.05 -40.39
CA VAL A 721 35.27 5.02 -39.33
C VAL A 721 36.75 5.29 -39.13
N HIS A 722 37.11 6.57 -39.17
CA HIS A 722 38.43 7.09 -38.89
C HIS A 722 38.39 7.89 -37.59
N TYR A 723 39.22 7.52 -36.64
CA TYR A 723 39.29 8.16 -35.32
C TYR A 723 40.72 8.60 -35.01
N ALA A 724 40.86 9.79 -34.45
CA ALA A 724 42.13 10.28 -33.93
C ALA A 724 41.95 11.27 -32.80
N TRP A 725 42.90 11.24 -31.88
CA TRP A 725 43.15 12.35 -30.96
C TRP A 725 43.92 13.45 -31.69
N PHE A 726 43.71 14.69 -31.28
CA PHE A 726 44.55 15.81 -31.71
C PHE A 726 44.82 16.77 -30.56
N PRO A 727 45.97 17.47 -30.59
CA PRO A 727 46.33 18.38 -29.52
C PRO A 727 45.56 19.69 -29.61
N TRP A 728 45.20 20.24 -28.44
CA TRP A 728 44.58 21.55 -28.26
C TRP A 728 45.22 22.22 -27.04
N LYS A 729 45.60 23.49 -27.18
CA LYS A 729 46.20 24.31 -26.09
C LYS A 729 47.36 23.66 -25.31
N GLY A 730 48.16 22.81 -25.96
CA GLY A 730 49.36 22.20 -25.36
C GLY A 730 49.13 20.84 -24.71
N GLU A 731 47.89 20.36 -24.66
CA GLU A 731 47.53 19.00 -24.25
C GLU A 731 47.50 18.07 -25.46
N ALA A 732 48.02 16.84 -25.32
CA ALA A 732 48.19 15.92 -26.45
C ALA A 732 46.91 15.17 -26.85
N GLN A 733 45.98 14.95 -25.91
CA GLN A 733 44.73 14.21 -26.07
C GLN A 733 43.56 15.02 -25.50
N SER A 734 43.27 16.15 -26.12
CA SER A 734 42.28 17.12 -25.64
C SER A 734 41.10 17.30 -26.60
N GLY A 735 41.23 16.86 -27.85
CA GLY A 735 40.15 16.88 -28.83
C GLY A 735 40.06 15.57 -29.61
N GLN A 736 38.84 15.16 -29.92
CA GLN A 736 38.57 13.97 -30.73
C GLN A 736 38.10 14.38 -32.12
N ARG A 737 38.60 13.72 -33.17
CA ARG A 737 38.07 13.90 -34.51
C ARG A 737 37.62 12.59 -35.12
N LEU A 738 36.44 12.62 -35.72
CA LEU A 738 35.79 11.47 -36.31
C LEU A 738 35.48 11.75 -37.79
N LEU A 739 35.83 10.81 -38.65
CA LEU A 739 35.43 10.82 -40.05
C LEU A 739 34.72 9.51 -40.38
N ILE A 740 33.43 9.61 -40.69
CA ILE A 740 32.57 8.47 -40.99
C ILE A 740 32.27 8.48 -42.48
N MET A 741 32.70 7.42 -43.16
CA MET A 741 32.46 7.24 -44.58
C MET A 741 31.45 6.12 -44.83
N ALA A 742 30.45 6.36 -45.68
CA ALA A 742 29.49 5.37 -46.13
C ALA A 742 29.53 5.19 -47.65
N TYR A 743 29.54 3.96 -48.13
CA TYR A 743 29.45 3.66 -49.56
C TYR A 743 28.83 2.29 -49.84
N PRO A 744 28.16 2.10 -50.99
CA PRO A 744 27.59 0.80 -51.35
C PRO A 744 28.68 -0.28 -51.47
N GLY A 745 28.45 -1.44 -50.86
CA GLY A 745 29.38 -2.57 -50.94
C GLY A 745 28.87 -3.78 -50.19
N LYS A 746 29.07 -4.98 -50.76
CA LYS A 746 28.66 -6.25 -50.16
C LYS A 746 29.73 -6.78 -49.20
N GLY A 747 29.29 -7.49 -48.16
CA GLY A 747 30.13 -8.27 -47.25
C GLY A 747 30.20 -7.70 -45.84
N ASP A 748 30.00 -8.58 -44.86
CA ASP A 748 29.87 -8.23 -43.44
C ASP A 748 31.19 -8.35 -42.68
N ARG A 749 32.28 -8.64 -43.39
CA ARG A 749 33.60 -8.83 -42.80
C ARG A 749 34.14 -7.51 -42.25
N GLU A 750 34.48 -7.51 -40.97
CA GLU A 750 35.25 -6.44 -40.34
C GLU A 750 36.68 -6.38 -40.92
N ILE A 751 37.14 -5.17 -41.22
CA ILE A 751 38.51 -4.88 -41.69
C ILE A 751 39.11 -3.78 -40.83
N VAL A 752 40.10 -4.15 -40.03
CA VAL A 752 40.92 -3.20 -39.26
C VAL A 752 42.13 -2.80 -40.10
N HIS A 753 42.15 -1.55 -40.57
CA HIS A 753 43.27 -1.03 -41.38
C HIS A 753 44.43 -0.52 -40.54
N ARG A 754 44.13 -0.03 -39.33
CA ARG A 754 45.12 0.42 -38.36
C ARG A 754 44.54 0.29 -36.95
N ASN A 755 45.22 -0.46 -36.10
CA ASN A 755 44.95 -0.52 -34.65
C ASN A 755 46.28 -0.30 -33.94
N ARG A 756 46.46 0.88 -33.34
CA ARG A 756 47.61 1.15 -32.48
C ARG A 756 47.22 0.62 -31.11
N LYS A 757 47.55 -0.66 -30.81
CA LYS A 757 47.45 -1.16 -29.42
C LYS A 757 48.21 -0.18 -28.52
N SER A 758 47.51 0.45 -27.58
CA SER A 758 48.10 1.22 -26.50
C SER A 758 48.88 0.24 -25.61
N THR A 759 50.20 0.40 -25.58
CA THR A 759 51.02 0.03 -24.42
C THR A 759 50.78 1.02 -23.30
#